data_AF-A0A0Q7SBB6-F1
#
_entry.id   AF-A0A0Q7SBB6-F1
#
_cell.length_a   1.000
_cell.length_b   1.000
_cell.length_c   1.000
_cell.angle_alpha   90.00
_cell.angle_beta   90.00
_cell.angle_gamma   90.00
#
_symmetry.space_group_name_H-M   'P 1'
#
loop_
_entity.id
_entity.type
_entity.pdbx_description
1 polymer ?
#
loop_
_entity_poly.entity_id
_entity_poly.type
_entity_poly.pdbx_seq_one_letter_code
_entity_poly.pdbx_strand_id
1 'polypeptide(L)'
;MAVGVALLVAGCALRPGETPPDTGRWVAAWGSAQLDQRAPAAGEASGGKPVPAVWQQPLREATVRQVVRVTAAGRAVRVRLSNAFGREPLEVGAASVAMVQPATDGAAAPVLQAGSLRALTFGGRRDLILAPGAEAWSDPVEMAVPRLADLAVQTYLRAEPAIATVHPGSRISSWAVAGNQADVARWPEAAARDGWWHLAAVDVRVAAPQPVLVAIGDSITDGYGVAPGSYQRWTDMLARRLVAAARDAAVVNTGIGGNRLLRDGLGPHVLSRFDRDVLDRTGATHAVVMIGVNDLGISHRGRATTPESRAALLGELKAGFDAMARRARERGVCLMVGTVMPYGGSGYYQPKPENEADRQALNDWIRQAGFDAVLDFDALARDPARPTHLRAELDADGLHPSMAGYRAMADAFPLAFLDRRCGQGGAASAAAMPATFDNPVISGFASDPSVCRAGEDFYLVTSTFEYLPGLPVYHSRDLVHWRLVGNALSRESQISFVGRKSSKAIFAPTIRCEAGRFYIVTTDVEGIGNFFITASDPAGEWSDPVRLPEPVFGMDPSFFFDDDGTVYYTRHGGGRDGGVYQARVDLKTGRLLEEPRLVWKGMGGIWPEGPHLYKRNGWYYLMIAEGGTSYDHRITMARSRSPWGPFEPHPDNPVLTHRNLPDHPFQALGHADLVTTPQGQWWATLLAIRPQAADGGRHHHIGRETLLAPVRWRADGWPEFGQNRMLAQPQPTRGLPGWAPWPQPPVRETFAPDRKLPPHWAFLRTFAKERWSLTARPGQLRLIGGRTGLDAIGTPAFMGRRQERLNQRFATQLDFNPTDARDAAGLALRMNESHHALLRLTGGPARRVECLQQLNGQPRVLASAAVPPGPMQLQVLAEPSQYTLAWRRANHGRDWQPLCRIPTHQLSTETSTGFTGVYLGLFAFSATAAPAVADFAWVDFEPLGP
;
A
#
# COMPACT_ATOMS: atom_id res chain seq x y z
N MET A 1 38.00 0.45 -43.59
CA MET A 1 38.09 -0.92 -43.05
C MET A 1 36.91 -1.14 -42.13
N ALA A 2 35.97 -1.97 -42.57
CA ALA A 2 34.73 -2.27 -41.88
C ALA A 2 34.88 -3.61 -41.14
N VAL A 3 34.32 -3.71 -39.93
CA VAL A 3 33.85 -4.99 -39.36
C VAL A 3 32.54 -4.69 -38.64
N GLY A 4 31.43 -5.10 -39.27
CA GLY A 4 30.10 -5.13 -38.66
C GLY A 4 29.88 -6.45 -37.95
N VAL A 5 29.22 -6.42 -36.79
CA VAL A 5 28.75 -7.61 -36.07
C VAL A 5 27.24 -7.71 -36.27
N ALA A 6 26.81 -8.77 -36.95
CA ALA A 6 25.42 -9.15 -37.14
C ALA A 6 24.93 -9.96 -35.93
N LEU A 7 23.78 -9.58 -35.37
CA LEU A 7 23.06 -10.35 -34.36
C LEU A 7 22.08 -11.31 -35.06
N LEU A 8 22.32 -12.61 -34.90
CA LEU A 8 21.44 -13.70 -35.34
C LEU A 8 20.21 -13.80 -34.42
N VAL A 9 19.03 -13.60 -34.99
CA VAL A 9 17.74 -13.96 -34.37
C VAL A 9 17.43 -15.40 -34.76
N ALA A 10 17.58 -16.34 -33.82
CA ALA A 10 17.14 -17.72 -34.00
C ALA A 10 15.63 -17.82 -33.68
N GLY A 11 14.80 -17.85 -34.72
CA GLY A 11 13.39 -18.23 -34.60
C GLY A 11 13.26 -19.74 -34.39
N CYS A 12 12.70 -20.17 -33.26
CA CYS A 12 12.29 -21.55 -33.06
C CYS A 12 10.90 -21.77 -33.68
N ALA A 13 10.84 -22.56 -34.74
CA ALA A 13 9.60 -23.09 -35.28
C ALA A 13 9.06 -24.19 -34.35
N LEU A 14 7.81 -24.05 -33.90
CA LEU A 14 7.09 -25.08 -33.16
C LEU A 14 6.77 -26.27 -34.09
N ARG A 15 6.98 -27.50 -33.61
CA ARG A 15 6.56 -28.72 -34.29
C ARG A 15 5.02 -28.82 -34.27
N PRO A 16 4.37 -29.21 -35.38
CA PRO A 16 2.93 -29.49 -35.36
C PRO A 16 2.69 -30.85 -34.71
N GLY A 17 2.08 -30.86 -33.52
CA GLY A 17 1.69 -32.09 -32.82
C GLY A 17 1.71 -32.05 -31.29
N GLU A 18 2.32 -31.03 -30.68
CA GLU A 18 2.22 -30.85 -29.22
C GLU A 18 1.00 -29.99 -28.88
N THR A 19 -0.01 -30.59 -28.28
CA THR A 19 -1.00 -29.87 -27.47
C THR A 19 -0.24 -28.95 -26.50
N PRO A 20 -0.57 -27.64 -26.41
CA PRO A 20 0.11 -26.74 -25.50
C PRO A 20 0.12 -27.34 -24.09
N PRO A 21 1.23 -27.26 -23.34
CA PRO A 21 1.29 -27.78 -21.99
C PRO A 21 0.15 -27.15 -21.20
N ASP A 22 -0.78 -27.99 -20.75
CA ASP A 22 -1.97 -27.60 -20.01
C ASP A 22 -1.56 -26.58 -18.92
N THR A 23 -2.13 -25.37 -19.01
CA THR A 23 -1.78 -24.19 -18.23
C THR A 23 -2.52 -24.13 -16.89
N GLY A 24 -2.90 -25.30 -16.35
CA GLY A 24 -3.60 -25.45 -15.07
C GLY A 24 -3.10 -24.51 -13.97
N ARG A 25 -4.04 -24.02 -13.15
CA ARG A 25 -3.78 -23.02 -12.11
C ARG A 25 -3.22 -23.70 -10.85
N TRP A 26 -2.28 -23.06 -10.17
CA TRP A 26 -1.85 -23.49 -8.84
C TRP A 26 -2.85 -23.07 -7.77
N VAL A 27 -3.09 -23.94 -6.80
CA VAL A 27 -3.87 -23.63 -5.59
C VAL A 27 -3.16 -24.21 -4.36
N ALA A 28 -3.32 -23.54 -3.22
CA ALA A 28 -2.85 -24.07 -1.95
C ALA A 28 -3.66 -25.33 -1.59
N ALA A 29 -2.95 -26.42 -1.36
CA ALA A 29 -3.52 -27.70 -0.96
C ALA A 29 -3.22 -28.03 0.51
N TRP A 30 -2.17 -27.42 1.06
CA TRP A 30 -1.80 -27.48 2.47
C TRP A 30 -0.93 -26.27 2.83
N GLY A 31 -0.90 -25.89 4.11
CA GLY A 31 0.01 -24.87 4.63
C GLY A 31 0.09 -24.89 6.14
N SER A 32 1.09 -24.20 6.69
CA SER A 32 1.26 -24.00 8.12
C SER A 32 1.60 -22.54 8.44
N ALA A 33 1.24 -22.09 9.64
CA ALA A 33 1.67 -20.79 10.15
C ALA A 33 3.11 -20.86 10.65
N GLN A 34 3.95 -19.91 10.28
CA GLN A 34 5.38 -19.92 10.64
C GLN A 34 5.63 -19.19 11.97
N LEU A 35 6.45 -19.80 12.84
CA LEU A 35 6.84 -19.31 14.17
C LEU A 35 8.37 -19.29 14.34
N ASP A 36 8.82 -18.46 15.27
CA ASP A 36 10.19 -18.46 15.80
C ASP A 36 10.38 -19.64 16.75
N GLN A 37 11.46 -20.41 16.59
CA GLN A 37 11.79 -21.56 17.44
C GLN A 37 12.01 -21.21 18.92
N ARG A 38 12.34 -19.95 19.24
CA ARG A 38 12.57 -19.53 20.62
C ARG A 38 11.27 -19.60 21.43
N ALA A 39 11.35 -20.18 22.62
CA ALA A 39 10.30 -20.01 23.61
C ALA A 39 10.09 -18.51 23.88
N PRO A 40 8.84 -18.04 24.02
CA PRO A 40 8.60 -16.70 24.54
C PRO A 40 9.37 -16.52 25.86
N ALA A 41 9.91 -15.32 26.10
CA ALA A 41 10.52 -14.99 27.38
C ALA A 41 9.55 -15.35 28.53
N ALA A 42 10.07 -15.89 29.63
CA ALA A 42 9.26 -16.31 30.77
C ALA A 42 8.38 -15.15 31.25
N GLY A 43 7.06 -15.29 31.08
CA GLY A 43 6.07 -14.26 31.41
C GLY A 43 4.75 -14.47 30.65
N GLU A 44 3.70 -14.77 31.40
CA GLU A 44 2.25 -14.77 31.08
C GLU A 44 1.71 -15.60 29.87
N ALA A 45 2.46 -15.83 28.80
CA ALA A 45 1.93 -16.41 27.55
C ALA A 45 1.97 -17.95 27.45
N SER A 46 2.88 -18.63 28.17
CA SER A 46 3.02 -20.11 28.11
C SER A 46 2.33 -20.85 29.26
N GLY A 47 1.70 -20.12 30.18
CA GLY A 47 1.12 -20.70 31.40
C GLY A 47 2.14 -21.41 32.29
N GLY A 48 3.42 -21.05 32.19
CA GLY A 48 4.49 -21.65 32.97
C GLY A 48 4.97 -23.02 32.47
N LYS A 49 4.41 -23.56 31.37
CA LYS A 49 4.91 -24.80 30.77
C LYS A 49 6.10 -24.46 29.84
N PRO A 50 7.30 -25.05 30.05
CA PRO A 50 8.41 -24.89 29.14
C PRO A 50 8.03 -25.46 27.76
N VAL A 51 8.43 -24.75 26.69
CA VAL A 51 8.39 -25.32 25.34
C VAL A 51 9.24 -26.61 25.38
N PRO A 52 8.70 -27.78 24.98
CA PRO A 52 9.42 -29.05 25.07
C PRO A 52 10.84 -28.97 24.47
N ALA A 53 11.84 -29.57 25.13
CA ALA A 53 13.24 -29.49 24.71
C ALA A 53 13.51 -29.98 23.27
N VAL A 54 12.63 -30.82 22.71
CA VAL A 54 12.68 -31.29 21.32
C VAL A 54 12.62 -30.15 20.29
N TRP A 55 12.04 -29.01 20.66
CA TRP A 55 11.99 -27.79 19.83
C TRP A 55 13.26 -26.96 19.87
N GLN A 56 14.18 -27.23 20.80
CA GLN A 56 15.36 -26.39 21.02
C GLN A 56 16.64 -26.97 20.39
N GLN A 57 16.55 -28.12 19.72
CA GLN A 57 17.70 -28.75 19.09
C GLN A 57 17.73 -28.46 17.60
N PRO A 58 18.76 -27.75 17.09
CA PRO A 58 18.93 -27.59 15.67
C PRO A 58 19.20 -28.95 15.00
N LEU A 59 18.48 -29.23 13.93
CA LEU A 59 18.62 -30.35 13.01
C LEU A 59 19.77 -30.03 12.05
N ARG A 60 20.98 -30.49 12.39
CA ARG A 60 22.17 -30.37 11.53
C ARG A 60 22.56 -31.73 11.01
N GLU A 61 23.01 -31.78 9.75
CA GLU A 61 23.41 -33.01 9.08
C GLU A 61 22.37 -34.13 9.21
N ALA A 62 21.08 -33.76 9.04
CA ALA A 62 19.95 -34.65 9.25
C ALA A 62 18.88 -34.44 8.17
N THR A 63 18.16 -35.52 7.83
CA THR A 63 17.00 -35.46 6.95
C THR A 63 15.73 -35.55 7.77
N VAL A 64 14.83 -34.58 7.57
CA VAL A 64 13.50 -34.55 8.19
C VAL A 64 12.47 -35.02 7.18
N ARG A 65 11.55 -35.89 7.58
CA ARG A 65 10.36 -36.29 6.83
C ARG A 65 9.14 -35.72 7.53
N GLN A 66 8.43 -34.87 6.83
CA GLN A 66 7.25 -34.17 7.32
C GLN A 66 6.06 -34.64 6.51
N VAL A 67 5.07 -35.25 7.17
CA VAL A 67 3.84 -35.68 6.50
C VAL A 67 2.82 -34.56 6.54
N VAL A 68 2.16 -34.34 5.40
CA VAL A 68 1.09 -33.37 5.23
C VAL A 68 -0.06 -34.00 4.45
N ARG A 69 -1.29 -33.73 4.87
CA ARG A 69 -2.48 -34.13 4.11
C ARG A 69 -2.92 -32.99 3.21
N VAL A 70 -2.91 -33.21 1.90
CA VAL A 70 -3.41 -32.22 0.96
C VAL A 70 -4.92 -32.27 0.85
N THR A 71 -5.57 -31.11 0.76
CA THR A 71 -7.04 -31.00 0.68
C THR A 71 -7.54 -30.71 -0.74
N ALA A 72 -6.64 -30.63 -1.72
CA ALA A 72 -6.93 -30.51 -3.14
C ALA A 72 -6.30 -31.66 -3.92
N ALA A 73 -6.96 -32.10 -4.99
CA ALA A 73 -6.37 -33.01 -5.97
C ALA A 73 -5.64 -32.18 -7.04
N GLY A 74 -4.56 -32.71 -7.61
CA GLY A 74 -3.85 -32.06 -8.72
C GLY A 74 -2.88 -32.98 -9.44
N ARG A 75 -2.33 -32.52 -10.56
CA ARG A 75 -1.42 -33.31 -11.42
C ARG A 75 0.05 -32.99 -11.26
N ALA A 76 0.35 -31.88 -10.58
CA ALA A 76 1.71 -31.48 -10.22
C ALA A 76 1.71 -30.86 -8.82
N VAL A 77 2.86 -30.92 -8.18
CA VAL A 77 3.09 -30.42 -6.81
C VAL A 77 4.27 -29.44 -6.81
N ARG A 78 4.20 -28.42 -5.96
CA ARG A 78 5.36 -27.61 -5.58
C ARG A 78 5.34 -27.34 -4.07
N VAL A 79 6.52 -27.19 -3.47
CA VAL A 79 6.70 -27.06 -2.02
C VAL A 79 7.35 -25.72 -1.69
N ARG A 80 6.84 -25.01 -0.68
CA ARG A 80 7.47 -23.79 -0.18
C ARG A 80 8.25 -24.06 1.10
N LEU A 81 9.54 -23.78 1.05
CA LEU A 81 10.42 -23.78 2.23
C LEU A 81 10.59 -22.36 2.78
N SER A 82 10.73 -22.23 4.09
CA SER A 82 10.74 -20.95 4.80
C SER A 82 11.85 -20.83 5.82
N ASN A 83 12.57 -19.71 5.75
CA ASN A 83 13.52 -19.24 6.74
C ASN A 83 13.08 -17.89 7.33
N ALA A 84 11.76 -17.64 7.39
CA ALA A 84 11.17 -16.36 7.77
C ALA A 84 11.60 -15.82 9.14
N PHE A 85 11.87 -16.71 10.10
CA PHE A 85 12.34 -16.36 11.45
C PHE A 85 13.82 -16.70 11.68
N GLY A 86 14.47 -17.30 10.68
CA GLY A 86 15.89 -17.60 10.75
C GLY A 86 16.74 -16.34 10.76
N ARG A 87 17.80 -16.37 11.56
CA ARG A 87 18.82 -15.30 11.63
C ARG A 87 20.11 -15.63 10.91
N GLU A 88 20.23 -16.88 10.47
CA GLU A 88 21.34 -17.43 9.70
C GLU A 88 20.79 -18.06 8.42
N PRO A 89 21.61 -18.28 7.38
CA PRO A 89 21.19 -19.03 6.21
C PRO A 89 20.74 -20.46 6.56
N LEU A 90 19.66 -20.91 5.95
CA LEU A 90 19.23 -22.31 5.97
C LEU A 90 19.81 -23.02 4.75
N GLU A 91 20.60 -24.07 4.97
CA GLU A 91 21.24 -24.84 3.91
C GLU A 91 20.55 -26.20 3.72
N VAL A 92 19.79 -26.32 2.63
CA VAL A 92 19.14 -27.55 2.20
C VAL A 92 20.03 -28.24 1.18
N GLY A 93 20.56 -29.42 1.53
CA GLY A 93 21.44 -30.19 0.65
C GLY A 93 20.69 -31.07 -0.37
N ALA A 94 19.47 -31.49 -0.03
CA ALA A 94 18.57 -32.23 -0.92
C ALA A 94 17.14 -32.18 -0.37
N ALA A 95 16.14 -32.27 -1.24
CA ALA A 95 14.75 -32.42 -0.83
C ALA A 95 13.97 -33.31 -1.80
N SER A 96 12.91 -33.95 -1.32
CA SER A 96 12.04 -34.81 -2.13
C SER A 96 10.59 -34.77 -1.64
N VAL A 97 9.68 -35.22 -2.49
CA VAL A 97 8.26 -35.42 -2.18
C VAL A 97 7.81 -36.81 -2.64
N ALA A 98 6.94 -37.45 -1.87
CA ALA A 98 6.39 -38.76 -2.19
C ALA A 98 4.98 -38.96 -1.60
N MET A 99 4.19 -39.85 -2.20
CA MET A 99 2.94 -40.33 -1.59
C MET A 99 3.29 -41.24 -0.41
N VAL A 100 2.50 -41.19 0.66
CA VAL A 100 2.62 -42.09 1.81
C VAL A 100 1.72 -43.31 1.61
N GLN A 101 2.21 -44.51 1.94
CA GLN A 101 1.37 -45.70 1.97
C GLN A 101 0.33 -45.57 3.10
N PRO A 102 -0.93 -45.99 2.89
CA PRO A 102 -1.91 -46.05 3.97
C PRO A 102 -1.33 -46.84 5.15
N ALA A 103 -1.35 -46.24 6.34
CA ALA A 103 -0.80 -46.87 7.53
C ALA A 103 -1.54 -48.18 7.82
N THR A 104 -0.77 -49.25 8.06
CA THR A 104 -1.24 -50.42 8.80
C THR A 104 -0.90 -50.15 10.28
N ASP A 105 -1.85 -50.43 11.18
CA ASP A 105 -1.74 -50.04 12.59
C ASP A 105 -0.39 -50.44 13.21
N GLY A 106 0.32 -49.47 13.81
CA GLY A 106 1.53 -49.70 14.63
C GLY A 106 2.91 -49.32 14.07
N ALA A 107 3.03 -48.58 12.95
CA ALA A 107 4.33 -48.30 12.31
C ALA A 107 5.23 -47.23 13.01
N ALA A 108 6.56 -47.49 13.02
CA ALA A 108 7.63 -46.64 13.58
C ALA A 108 7.94 -45.35 12.77
N ALA A 109 7.65 -45.35 11.46
CA ALA A 109 7.67 -44.18 10.56
C ALA A 109 6.89 -44.50 9.26
N PRO A 110 6.27 -43.51 8.59
CA PRO A 110 5.46 -43.73 7.38
C PRO A 110 6.34 -44.20 6.22
N VAL A 111 5.90 -45.27 5.56
CA VAL A 111 6.56 -45.84 4.38
C VAL A 111 6.05 -45.12 3.12
N LEU A 112 6.98 -44.74 2.22
CA LEU A 112 6.59 -44.08 0.97
C LEU A 112 6.03 -45.09 -0.04
N GLN A 113 5.02 -44.67 -0.81
CA GLN A 113 4.45 -45.49 -1.88
C GLN A 113 5.49 -45.72 -2.96
N ALA A 114 5.66 -46.99 -3.36
CA ALA A 114 6.64 -47.38 -4.38
C ALA A 114 6.43 -46.58 -5.68
N GLY A 115 7.53 -46.08 -6.26
CA GLY A 115 7.51 -45.32 -7.51
C GLY A 115 6.99 -43.87 -7.41
N SER A 116 6.56 -43.40 -6.22
CA SER A 116 6.03 -42.05 -6.03
C SER A 116 7.07 -40.99 -5.66
N LEU A 117 8.27 -41.40 -5.22
CA LEU A 117 9.32 -40.47 -4.80
C LEU A 117 9.84 -39.63 -5.96
N ARG A 118 9.92 -38.32 -5.75
CA ARG A 118 10.43 -37.34 -6.70
C ARG A 118 11.35 -36.36 -5.99
N ALA A 119 12.54 -36.14 -6.54
CA ALA A 119 13.42 -35.10 -6.07
C ALA A 119 12.80 -33.71 -6.32
N LEU A 120 12.95 -32.81 -5.36
CA LEU A 120 12.61 -31.39 -5.51
C LEU A 120 13.85 -30.63 -5.98
N THR A 121 13.66 -29.69 -6.90
CA THR A 121 14.70 -28.78 -7.35
C THR A 121 14.30 -27.32 -7.11
N PHE A 122 15.26 -26.41 -7.13
CA PHE A 122 15.09 -24.98 -6.91
C PHE A 122 15.86 -24.21 -7.98
N GLY A 123 15.16 -23.76 -9.04
CA GLY A 123 15.81 -23.18 -10.21
C GLY A 123 16.69 -24.19 -10.95
N GLY A 124 16.25 -25.45 -11.00
CA GLY A 124 16.95 -26.58 -11.62
C GLY A 124 18.04 -27.23 -10.76
N ARG A 125 18.33 -26.70 -9.57
CA ARG A 125 19.36 -27.23 -8.64
C ARG A 125 18.75 -28.13 -7.57
N ARG A 126 19.50 -29.13 -7.09
CA ARG A 126 19.04 -30.05 -6.03
C ARG A 126 19.23 -29.50 -4.61
N ASP A 127 20.04 -28.47 -4.47
CA ASP A 127 20.35 -27.78 -3.23
C ASP A 127 19.77 -26.35 -3.20
N LEU A 128 19.63 -25.80 -2.00
CA LEU A 128 19.09 -24.47 -1.76
C LEU A 128 19.73 -23.85 -0.52
N ILE A 129 20.17 -22.59 -0.63
CA ILE A 129 20.55 -21.75 0.50
C ILE A 129 19.52 -20.63 0.63
N LEU A 130 18.77 -20.60 1.73
CA LEU A 130 17.81 -19.54 2.04
C LEU A 130 18.40 -18.55 3.02
N ALA A 131 18.50 -17.28 2.60
CA ALA A 131 18.94 -16.20 3.48
C ALA A 131 18.00 -16.01 4.70
N PRO A 132 18.46 -15.36 5.79
CA PRO A 132 17.59 -14.95 6.90
C PRO A 132 16.36 -14.19 6.40
N GLY A 133 15.16 -14.59 6.86
CA GLY A 133 13.90 -13.97 6.48
C GLY A 133 13.35 -14.37 5.09
N ALA A 134 14.04 -15.22 4.33
CA ALA A 134 13.64 -15.60 2.98
C ALA A 134 12.74 -16.85 2.92
N GLU A 135 11.99 -17.01 1.83
CA GLU A 135 11.26 -18.22 1.47
C GLU A 135 11.54 -18.58 0.00
N ALA A 136 11.41 -19.85 -0.38
CA ALA A 136 11.47 -20.26 -1.79
C ALA A 136 10.50 -21.40 -2.11
N TRP A 137 9.97 -21.37 -3.33
CA TRP A 137 9.25 -22.49 -3.94
C TRP A 137 10.22 -23.43 -4.63
N SER A 138 9.96 -24.73 -4.54
CA SER A 138 10.54 -25.71 -5.45
C SER A 138 10.03 -25.49 -6.88
N ASP A 139 10.79 -25.97 -7.85
CA ASP A 139 10.28 -26.17 -9.20
C ASP A 139 9.10 -27.17 -9.17
N PRO A 140 8.16 -27.10 -10.13
CA PRO A 140 7.06 -28.04 -10.23
C PRO A 140 7.52 -29.49 -10.46
N VAL A 141 6.88 -30.42 -9.76
CA VAL A 141 7.05 -31.86 -9.95
C VAL A 141 5.75 -32.45 -10.48
N GLU A 142 5.80 -33.08 -11.66
CA GLU A 142 4.66 -33.86 -12.17
C GLU A 142 4.43 -35.09 -11.29
N MET A 143 3.30 -35.07 -10.59
CA MET A 143 2.90 -36.06 -9.61
C MET A 143 1.40 -35.90 -9.40
N ALA A 144 0.63 -36.90 -9.83
CA ALA A 144 -0.79 -36.93 -9.57
C ALA A 144 -1.03 -37.20 -8.08
N VAL A 145 -1.73 -36.27 -7.43
CA VAL A 145 -2.06 -36.35 -6.01
C VAL A 145 -3.58 -36.30 -5.85
N PRO A 146 -4.19 -37.36 -5.30
CA PRO A 146 -5.61 -37.36 -4.95
C PRO A 146 -5.92 -36.39 -3.80
N ARG A 147 -7.19 -35.96 -3.71
CA ARG A 147 -7.65 -35.20 -2.54
C ARG A 147 -7.59 -36.06 -1.29
N LEU A 148 -7.19 -35.47 -0.16
CA LEU A 148 -6.93 -36.13 1.13
C LEU A 148 -5.76 -37.13 1.12
N ALA A 149 -4.91 -37.10 0.10
CA ALA A 149 -3.69 -37.86 0.10
C ALA A 149 -2.68 -37.32 1.12
N ASP A 150 -1.93 -38.23 1.72
CA ASP A 150 -0.79 -37.91 2.56
C ASP A 150 0.48 -37.85 1.71
N LEU A 151 1.16 -36.71 1.76
CA LEU A 151 2.46 -36.49 1.14
C LEU A 151 3.54 -36.42 2.21
N ALA A 152 4.66 -37.08 1.97
CA ALA A 152 5.88 -36.91 2.73
C ALA A 152 6.79 -35.93 1.99
N VAL A 153 7.16 -34.84 2.65
CA VAL A 153 8.23 -33.94 2.21
C VAL A 153 9.49 -34.28 3.00
N GLN A 154 10.54 -34.69 2.31
CA GLN A 154 11.84 -34.96 2.92
C GLN A 154 12.78 -33.80 2.65
N THR A 155 13.51 -33.34 3.66
CA THR A 155 14.46 -32.22 3.53
C THR A 155 15.72 -32.55 4.31
N TYR A 156 16.84 -32.68 3.60
CA TYR A 156 18.17 -32.83 4.20
C TYR A 156 18.74 -31.46 4.51
N LEU A 157 18.91 -31.19 5.81
CA LEU A 157 19.45 -29.96 6.36
C LEU A 157 20.94 -30.15 6.59
N ARG A 158 21.77 -29.50 5.77
CA ARG A 158 23.23 -29.46 5.93
C ARG A 158 23.57 -28.59 7.14
N ALA A 159 23.02 -27.37 7.14
CA ALA A 159 23.06 -26.46 8.26
C ALA A 159 21.67 -25.85 8.50
N GLU A 160 21.18 -25.97 9.73
CA GLU A 160 19.99 -25.24 10.20
C GLU A 160 20.44 -24.03 11.04
N PRO A 161 19.77 -22.87 10.89
CA PRO A 161 19.98 -21.72 11.75
C PRO A 161 19.84 -22.06 13.22
N ALA A 162 20.61 -21.41 14.09
CA ALA A 162 20.45 -21.57 15.54
C ALA A 162 19.03 -21.21 16.06
N ILE A 163 18.30 -20.38 15.30
CA ILE A 163 16.88 -20.10 15.50
C ILE A 163 16.16 -20.49 14.22
N ALA A 164 15.45 -21.61 14.24
CA ALA A 164 14.73 -22.14 13.09
C ALA A 164 13.35 -21.48 12.91
N THR A 165 12.82 -21.65 11.70
CA THR A 165 11.41 -21.38 11.41
C THR A 165 10.64 -22.67 11.60
N VAL A 166 9.67 -22.66 12.52
CA VAL A 166 8.97 -23.89 12.94
C VAL A 166 7.47 -23.69 13.01
N HIS A 167 6.74 -24.79 13.10
CA HIS A 167 5.36 -24.81 13.54
C HIS A 167 5.16 -25.98 14.51
N PRO A 168 5.07 -25.72 15.83
CA PRO A 168 5.04 -26.80 16.80
C PRO A 168 3.67 -27.47 16.97
N GLY A 169 2.60 -26.78 16.58
CA GLY A 169 1.22 -27.23 16.69
C GLY A 169 0.77 -28.22 15.60
N SER A 170 1.69 -28.97 14.97
CA SER A 170 1.42 -29.70 13.71
C SER A 170 0.25 -30.70 13.78
N ARG A 171 -0.02 -31.26 14.97
CA ARG A 171 -0.96 -32.39 15.22
C ARG A 171 -0.70 -33.58 14.31
N ILE A 172 0.55 -33.70 13.85
CA ILE A 172 1.09 -34.81 13.08
C ILE A 172 2.55 -34.97 13.47
N SER A 173 2.98 -36.21 13.62
CA SER A 173 4.39 -36.49 13.86
C SER A 173 5.17 -36.32 12.57
N SER A 174 6.38 -35.82 12.70
CA SER A 174 7.44 -35.84 11.70
C SER A 174 8.53 -36.81 12.15
N TRP A 175 9.51 -37.07 11.32
CA TRP A 175 10.60 -38.01 11.60
C TRP A 175 11.93 -37.42 11.20
N ALA A 176 13.00 -37.74 11.92
CA ALA A 176 14.34 -37.32 11.55
C ALA A 176 15.32 -38.50 11.61
N VAL A 177 16.27 -38.51 10.66
CA VAL A 177 17.38 -39.47 10.58
C VAL A 177 18.68 -38.74 10.25
N ALA A 178 19.81 -39.29 10.67
CA ALA A 178 21.12 -38.71 10.39
C ALA A 178 21.50 -38.83 8.91
N GLY A 179 22.24 -37.84 8.41
CA GLY A 179 22.77 -37.77 7.05
C GLY A 179 21.72 -37.47 5.98
N ASN A 180 22.17 -37.45 4.72
CA ASN A 180 21.30 -37.27 3.55
C ASN A 180 20.54 -38.56 3.23
N GLN A 181 19.26 -38.56 3.51
CA GLN A 181 18.33 -39.67 3.32
C GLN A 181 17.10 -39.21 2.49
N ALA A 182 17.25 -38.13 1.71
CA ALA A 182 16.15 -37.52 0.95
C ALA A 182 15.57 -38.46 -0.12
N ASP A 183 16.36 -39.40 -0.65
CA ASP A 183 15.93 -40.35 -1.67
C ASP A 183 15.54 -41.74 -1.11
N VAL A 184 15.43 -41.89 0.21
CA VAL A 184 15.20 -43.19 0.86
C VAL A 184 13.74 -43.36 1.28
N ALA A 185 13.11 -44.45 0.83
CA ALA A 185 11.68 -44.71 1.07
C ALA A 185 11.32 -45.23 2.47
N ARG A 186 12.23 -45.97 3.14
CA ARG A 186 11.98 -46.62 4.43
C ARG A 186 12.99 -46.17 5.48
N TRP A 187 12.51 -45.74 6.65
CA TRP A 187 13.35 -45.36 7.78
C TRP A 187 12.98 -46.20 9.01
N PRO A 188 13.55 -47.41 9.15
CA PRO A 188 13.21 -48.29 10.27
C PRO A 188 13.66 -47.75 11.64
N GLU A 189 14.69 -46.91 11.67
CA GLU A 189 15.29 -46.35 12.89
C GLU A 189 14.92 -44.86 13.13
N ALA A 190 13.95 -44.34 12.38
CA ALA A 190 13.54 -42.94 12.51
C ALA A 190 12.89 -42.65 13.86
N ALA A 191 13.37 -41.60 14.54
CA ALA A 191 12.73 -41.09 15.74
C ALA A 191 11.59 -40.13 15.35
N ALA A 192 10.41 -40.33 15.94
CA ALA A 192 9.30 -39.39 15.81
C ALA A 192 9.62 -38.08 16.52
N ARG A 193 9.25 -36.97 15.89
CA ARG A 193 9.31 -35.61 16.44
C ARG A 193 8.04 -34.89 16.03
N ASP A 194 7.26 -34.42 16.99
CA ASP A 194 6.10 -33.60 16.65
C ASP A 194 6.57 -32.26 16.08
N GLY A 195 5.89 -31.74 15.05
CA GLY A 195 6.17 -30.43 14.45
C GLY A 195 6.44 -30.39 12.97
N TRP A 196 6.47 -29.17 12.44
CA TRP A 196 7.04 -28.87 11.13
C TRP A 196 8.23 -27.92 11.25
N TRP A 197 9.24 -28.15 10.42
CA TRP A 197 10.47 -27.36 10.30
C TRP A 197 10.59 -26.85 8.88
N HIS A 198 10.69 -25.54 8.73
CA HIS A 198 10.92 -24.87 7.46
C HIS A 198 9.91 -25.17 6.34
N LEU A 199 8.82 -25.88 6.59
CA LEU A 199 7.82 -26.26 5.60
C LEU A 199 6.59 -25.35 5.70
N ALA A 200 6.41 -24.46 4.73
CA ALA A 200 5.39 -23.42 4.79
C ALA A 200 4.13 -23.71 3.97
N ALA A 201 4.27 -24.38 2.82
CA ALA A 201 3.14 -24.65 1.93
C ALA A 201 3.40 -25.83 0.98
N VAL A 202 2.30 -26.46 0.56
CA VAL A 202 2.26 -27.37 -0.59
C VAL A 202 1.12 -26.92 -1.49
N ASP A 203 1.46 -26.59 -2.73
CA ASP A 203 0.48 -26.26 -3.77
C ASP A 203 0.35 -27.43 -4.74
N VAL A 204 -0.85 -27.57 -5.29
CA VAL A 204 -1.10 -28.50 -6.41
C VAL A 204 -1.62 -27.74 -7.63
N ARG A 205 -1.30 -28.26 -8.81
CA ARG A 205 -1.83 -27.75 -10.07
C ARG A 205 -3.15 -28.45 -10.39
N VAL A 206 -4.24 -27.69 -10.33
CA VAL A 206 -5.61 -28.19 -10.55
C VAL A 206 -6.01 -28.09 -12.02
N ALA A 207 -6.94 -28.96 -12.43
CA ALA A 207 -7.51 -28.94 -13.78
C ALA A 207 -8.52 -27.79 -13.98
N ALA A 208 -9.23 -27.39 -12.91
CA ALA A 208 -10.22 -26.31 -12.96
C ALA A 208 -10.10 -25.39 -11.72
N PRO A 209 -10.45 -24.10 -11.84
CA PRO A 209 -10.52 -23.21 -10.69
C PRO A 209 -11.47 -23.75 -9.61
N GLN A 210 -11.00 -23.78 -8.37
CA GLN A 210 -11.77 -24.21 -7.21
C GLN A 210 -11.53 -23.26 -6.03
N PRO A 211 -12.51 -23.07 -5.12
CA PRO A 211 -12.31 -22.32 -3.89
C PRO A 211 -11.16 -22.85 -3.04
N VAL A 212 -10.38 -21.92 -2.48
CA VAL A 212 -9.40 -22.18 -1.41
C VAL A 212 -9.85 -21.41 -0.17
N LEU A 213 -10.18 -22.16 0.88
CA LEU A 213 -10.53 -21.66 2.20
C LEU A 213 -9.31 -21.71 3.11
N VAL A 214 -8.97 -20.58 3.74
CA VAL A 214 -7.91 -20.52 4.75
C VAL A 214 -8.50 -20.21 6.12
N ALA A 215 -8.34 -21.13 7.07
CA ALA A 215 -8.73 -20.94 8.45
C ALA A 215 -7.54 -20.41 9.27
N ILE A 216 -7.71 -19.26 9.93
CA ILE A 216 -6.72 -18.65 10.80
C ILE A 216 -7.31 -18.42 12.19
N GLY A 217 -6.53 -18.69 13.24
CA GLY A 217 -7.02 -18.59 14.60
C GLY A 217 -6.03 -19.04 15.66
N ASP A 218 -6.57 -19.36 16.83
CA ASP A 218 -5.82 -19.80 18.01
C ASP A 218 -5.68 -21.33 18.13
N SER A 219 -5.47 -21.86 19.36
CA SER A 219 -5.34 -23.29 19.68
C SER A 219 -6.53 -24.13 19.25
N ILE A 220 -7.73 -23.53 19.16
CA ILE A 220 -8.92 -24.23 18.69
C ILE A 220 -8.79 -24.48 17.19
N THR A 221 -8.37 -23.48 16.42
CA THR A 221 -8.11 -23.65 14.98
C THR A 221 -6.91 -24.53 14.73
N ASP A 222 -5.84 -24.38 15.50
CA ASP A 222 -4.63 -25.23 15.47
C ASP A 222 -4.94 -26.70 15.78
N GLY A 223 -6.02 -26.97 16.52
CA GLY A 223 -6.50 -28.32 16.81
C GLY A 223 -5.94 -28.93 18.09
N TYR A 224 -5.78 -28.15 19.15
CA TYR A 224 -5.36 -28.65 20.47
C TYR A 224 -6.22 -29.84 20.94
N GLY A 225 -5.61 -30.83 21.57
CA GLY A 225 -6.30 -32.04 22.07
C GLY A 225 -6.56 -33.12 21.01
N VAL A 226 -6.34 -32.84 19.72
CA VAL A 226 -6.41 -33.86 18.66
C VAL A 226 -5.19 -34.79 18.74
N ALA A 227 -5.44 -36.10 18.73
CA ALA A 227 -4.37 -37.10 18.68
C ALA A 227 -3.54 -36.96 17.40
N PRO A 228 -2.19 -36.96 17.47
CA PRO A 228 -1.33 -36.82 16.30
C PRO A 228 -1.69 -37.80 15.17
N GLY A 229 -1.80 -37.31 13.95
CA GLY A 229 -2.10 -38.13 12.77
C GLY A 229 -3.55 -38.63 12.65
N SER A 230 -4.44 -38.30 13.60
CA SER A 230 -5.85 -38.69 13.52
C SER A 230 -6.66 -37.89 12.50
N TYR A 231 -6.17 -36.69 12.13
CA TYR A 231 -6.83 -35.74 11.23
C TYR A 231 -8.26 -35.42 11.65
N GLN A 232 -8.44 -35.08 12.93
CA GLN A 232 -9.73 -34.76 13.56
C GLN A 232 -9.85 -33.28 13.98
N ARG A 233 -9.00 -32.39 13.46
CA ARG A 233 -9.22 -30.94 13.61
C ARG A 233 -10.47 -30.57 12.83
N TRP A 234 -11.20 -29.53 13.23
CA TRP A 234 -12.42 -29.13 12.53
C TRP A 234 -12.16 -28.84 11.03
N THR A 235 -10.98 -28.31 10.68
CA THR A 235 -10.58 -28.09 9.28
C THR A 235 -10.35 -29.40 8.51
N ASP A 236 -9.81 -30.44 9.16
CA ASP A 236 -9.64 -31.76 8.54
C ASP A 236 -11.00 -32.42 8.31
N MET A 237 -11.90 -32.30 9.28
CA MET A 237 -13.26 -32.84 9.20
C MET A 237 -14.08 -32.10 8.14
N LEU A 238 -13.91 -30.78 8.01
CA LEU A 238 -14.51 -29.98 6.94
C LEU A 238 -14.00 -30.44 5.56
N ALA A 239 -12.70 -30.71 5.41
CA ALA A 239 -12.14 -31.24 4.17
C ALA A 239 -12.75 -32.62 3.80
N ARG A 240 -12.96 -33.51 4.78
CA ARG A 240 -13.69 -34.78 4.56
C ARG A 240 -15.14 -34.57 4.18
N ARG A 241 -15.82 -33.61 4.84
CA ARG A 241 -17.21 -33.26 4.53
C ARG A 241 -17.37 -32.71 3.12
N LEU A 242 -16.42 -31.90 2.64
CA LEU A 242 -16.39 -31.42 1.25
C LEU A 242 -16.26 -32.57 0.25
N VAL A 243 -15.43 -33.58 0.55
CA VAL A 243 -15.32 -34.80 -0.27
C VAL A 243 -16.63 -35.59 -0.27
N ALA A 244 -17.23 -35.80 0.91
CA ALA A 244 -18.51 -36.51 1.02
C ALA A 244 -19.66 -35.79 0.29
N ALA A 245 -19.60 -34.46 0.24
CA ALA A 245 -20.55 -33.61 -0.49
C ALA A 245 -20.19 -33.44 -1.98
N ALA A 246 -19.15 -34.11 -2.49
CA ALA A 246 -18.65 -33.98 -3.86
C ALA A 246 -18.39 -32.52 -4.29
N ARG A 247 -17.92 -31.67 -3.37
CA ARG A 247 -17.61 -30.26 -3.63
C ARG A 247 -16.12 -30.04 -3.83
N ASP A 248 -15.74 -29.40 -4.92
CA ASP A 248 -14.36 -29.05 -5.21
C ASP A 248 -13.92 -27.82 -4.45
N ALA A 249 -13.15 -27.99 -3.37
CA ALA A 249 -12.53 -26.91 -2.62
C ALA A 249 -11.34 -27.41 -1.79
N ALA A 250 -10.38 -26.53 -1.54
CA ALA A 250 -9.25 -26.77 -0.65
C ALA A 250 -9.48 -26.09 0.71
N VAL A 251 -8.96 -26.70 1.77
CA VAL A 251 -8.96 -26.16 3.13
C VAL A 251 -7.51 -26.10 3.64
N VAL A 252 -7.08 -24.93 4.08
CA VAL A 252 -5.75 -24.69 4.65
C VAL A 252 -5.93 -24.20 6.09
N ASN A 253 -5.10 -24.73 7.00
CA ASN A 253 -5.14 -24.38 8.42
C ASN A 253 -3.87 -23.63 8.81
N THR A 254 -4.01 -22.40 9.32
CA THR A 254 -2.93 -21.55 9.82
C THR A 254 -3.18 -21.10 11.25
N GLY A 255 -3.80 -21.96 12.06
CA GLY A 255 -3.93 -21.76 13.50
C GLY A 255 -2.57 -21.66 14.21
N ILE A 256 -2.54 -21.00 15.37
CA ILE A 256 -1.40 -21.02 16.29
C ILE A 256 -1.94 -21.13 17.72
N GLY A 257 -1.45 -22.10 18.49
CA GLY A 257 -1.78 -22.18 19.91
C GLY A 257 -1.49 -20.88 20.68
N GLY A 258 -2.43 -20.44 21.52
CA GLY A 258 -2.25 -19.21 22.33
C GLY A 258 -2.17 -17.91 21.51
N ASN A 259 -2.54 -17.93 20.22
CA ASN A 259 -2.48 -16.74 19.38
C ASN A 259 -3.54 -15.71 19.77
N ARG A 260 -3.24 -14.45 19.49
CA ARG A 260 -4.05 -13.31 19.84
C ARG A 260 -4.24 -12.44 18.61
N LEU A 261 -5.22 -11.53 18.64
CA LEU A 261 -5.52 -10.72 17.47
C LEU A 261 -4.44 -9.65 17.22
N LEU A 262 -4.02 -8.94 18.26
CA LEU A 262 -3.21 -7.71 18.16
C LEU A 262 -1.87 -7.74 18.89
N ARG A 263 -1.60 -8.77 19.69
CA ARG A 263 -0.40 -8.84 20.53
C ARG A 263 0.23 -10.22 20.41
N ASP A 264 1.55 -10.33 20.26
CA ASP A 264 2.18 -11.65 20.04
C ASP A 264 1.91 -12.63 21.19
N GLY A 265 1.65 -13.89 20.86
CA GLY A 265 1.45 -14.97 21.84
C GLY A 265 2.62 -15.94 21.80
N LEU A 266 2.34 -17.23 21.62
CA LEU A 266 3.37 -18.21 21.25
C LEU A 266 3.97 -17.94 19.86
N GLY A 267 3.28 -17.17 19.02
CA GLY A 267 3.76 -16.69 17.73
C GLY A 267 3.20 -15.31 17.39
N PRO A 268 3.53 -14.77 16.20
CA PRO A 268 3.06 -13.46 15.74
C PRO A 268 1.54 -13.34 15.81
N HIS A 269 1.02 -12.20 16.24
CA HIS A 269 -0.42 -11.98 16.34
C HIS A 269 -1.15 -12.06 14.99
N VAL A 270 -2.43 -12.43 14.98
CA VAL A 270 -3.21 -12.70 13.75
C VAL A 270 -3.16 -11.52 12.78
N LEU A 271 -3.34 -10.28 13.24
CA LEU A 271 -3.38 -9.12 12.34
C LEU A 271 -2.05 -8.84 11.61
N SER A 272 -0.90 -9.13 12.22
CA SER A 272 0.41 -8.93 11.56
C SER A 272 0.73 -10.02 10.55
N ARG A 273 0.15 -11.22 10.71
CA ARG A 273 0.36 -12.35 9.81
C ARG A 273 -0.81 -12.64 8.87
N PHE A 274 -1.91 -11.89 8.94
CA PHE A 274 -3.12 -12.16 8.15
C PHE A 274 -2.82 -12.21 6.65
N ASP A 275 -2.08 -11.22 6.13
CA ASP A 275 -1.71 -11.15 4.72
C ASP A 275 -0.87 -12.38 4.32
N ARG A 276 0.22 -12.64 5.04
CA ARG A 276 1.14 -13.77 4.78
C ARG A 276 0.43 -15.14 4.87
N ASP A 277 -0.38 -15.34 5.91
CA ASP A 277 -0.93 -16.65 6.25
C ASP A 277 -2.28 -16.92 5.59
N VAL A 278 -2.99 -15.88 5.12
CA VAL A 278 -4.30 -15.98 4.46
C VAL A 278 -4.24 -15.44 3.03
N LEU A 279 -4.00 -14.14 2.87
CA LEU A 279 -4.21 -13.43 1.59
C LEU A 279 -3.19 -13.79 0.51
N ASP A 280 -1.96 -14.11 0.92
CA ASP A 280 -0.87 -14.50 0.02
C ASP A 280 -0.79 -16.02 -0.20
N ARG A 281 -1.75 -16.79 0.33
CA ARG A 281 -1.87 -18.21 0.00
C ARG A 281 -2.37 -18.37 -1.42
N THR A 282 -1.70 -19.23 -2.18
CA THR A 282 -1.96 -19.44 -3.60
C THR A 282 -3.43 -19.77 -3.84
N GLY A 283 -4.11 -18.91 -4.60
CA GLY A 283 -5.51 -19.12 -4.96
C GLY A 283 -6.51 -18.93 -3.83
N ALA A 284 -6.13 -18.31 -2.70
CA ALA A 284 -7.05 -17.96 -1.62
C ALA A 284 -8.26 -17.19 -2.15
N THR A 285 -9.45 -17.63 -1.76
CA THR A 285 -10.74 -17.02 -2.15
C THR A 285 -11.66 -16.82 -0.96
N HIS A 286 -11.46 -17.60 0.10
CA HIS A 286 -12.27 -17.58 1.30
C HIS A 286 -11.35 -17.66 2.53
N ALA A 287 -11.78 -17.04 3.62
CA ALA A 287 -11.08 -17.11 4.89
C ALA A 287 -12.08 -17.27 6.05
N VAL A 288 -11.68 -18.01 7.09
CA VAL A 288 -12.38 -18.07 8.38
C VAL A 288 -11.44 -17.58 9.46
N VAL A 289 -11.88 -16.60 10.25
CA VAL A 289 -11.12 -16.10 11.41
C VAL A 289 -11.85 -16.48 12.68
N MET A 290 -11.19 -17.21 13.57
CA MET A 290 -11.67 -17.50 14.93
C MET A 290 -10.57 -17.18 15.93
N ILE A 291 -10.72 -16.05 16.62
CA ILE A 291 -9.69 -15.49 17.51
C ILE A 291 -10.34 -14.62 18.60
N GLY A 292 -9.63 -14.39 19.70
CA GLY A 292 -10.04 -13.48 20.78
C GLY A 292 -10.12 -14.11 22.16
N VAL A 293 -10.20 -15.44 22.26
CA VAL A 293 -10.28 -16.13 23.57
C VAL A 293 -9.03 -15.89 24.41
N ASN A 294 -7.84 -15.89 23.79
CA ASN A 294 -6.59 -15.65 24.49
C ASN A 294 -6.42 -14.17 24.88
N ASP A 295 -6.95 -13.24 24.06
CA ASP A 295 -6.96 -11.80 24.36
C ASP A 295 -7.81 -11.53 25.61
N LEU A 296 -9.05 -12.04 25.63
CA LEU A 296 -9.98 -11.93 26.76
C LEU A 296 -9.46 -12.68 27.99
N GLY A 297 -8.95 -13.89 27.81
CA GLY A 297 -8.37 -14.74 28.84
C GLY A 297 -7.17 -14.12 29.57
N ILE A 298 -6.20 -13.61 28.82
CA ILE A 298 -4.97 -13.02 29.40
C ILE A 298 -5.25 -11.65 30.04
N SER A 299 -6.32 -10.95 29.64
CA SER A 299 -6.62 -9.60 30.16
C SER A 299 -6.76 -9.55 31.70
N HIS A 300 -7.22 -10.61 32.35
CA HIS A 300 -7.51 -10.66 33.80
C HIS A 300 -6.68 -11.69 34.58
N ARG A 301 -5.94 -12.56 33.88
CA ARG A 301 -5.17 -13.62 34.54
C ARG A 301 -4.04 -13.01 35.39
N GLY A 302 -4.08 -13.26 36.70
CA GLY A 302 -3.05 -12.81 37.64
C GLY A 302 -3.04 -11.31 37.95
N ARG A 303 -4.04 -10.54 37.49
CA ARG A 303 -4.14 -9.09 37.71
C ARG A 303 -5.59 -8.60 37.87
N ALA A 304 -5.78 -7.46 38.50
CA ALA A 304 -7.07 -6.77 38.51
C ALA A 304 -7.35 -6.14 37.14
N THR A 305 -8.61 -6.18 36.70
CA THR A 305 -9.10 -5.49 35.48
C THR A 305 -9.94 -4.28 35.87
N THR A 306 -9.83 -3.20 35.09
CA THR A 306 -10.69 -2.00 35.26
C THR A 306 -11.68 -1.88 34.10
N PRO A 307 -12.83 -1.19 34.28
CA PRO A 307 -13.78 -0.93 33.19
C PRO A 307 -13.11 -0.29 31.96
N GLU A 308 -12.18 0.63 32.17
CA GLU A 308 -11.46 1.35 31.11
C GLU A 308 -10.58 0.39 30.30
N SER A 309 -9.80 -0.47 30.98
CA SER A 309 -8.94 -1.46 30.31
C SER A 309 -9.73 -2.47 29.47
N ARG A 310 -10.94 -2.82 29.92
CA ARG A 310 -11.84 -3.76 29.25
C ARG A 310 -12.48 -3.13 28.03
N ALA A 311 -12.97 -1.90 28.17
CA ALA A 311 -13.51 -1.12 27.06
C ALA A 311 -12.46 -0.87 25.96
N ALA A 312 -11.22 -0.54 26.37
CA ALA A 312 -10.10 -0.38 25.45
C ALA A 312 -9.81 -1.68 24.69
N LEU A 313 -9.71 -2.82 25.39
CA LEU A 313 -9.49 -4.12 24.75
C LEU A 313 -10.59 -4.47 23.75
N LEU A 314 -11.87 -4.26 24.10
CA LEU A 314 -12.98 -4.51 23.19
C LEU A 314 -12.92 -3.61 21.95
N GLY A 315 -12.63 -2.32 22.12
CA GLY A 315 -12.45 -1.39 21.01
C GLY A 315 -11.33 -1.82 20.07
N GLU A 316 -10.19 -2.21 20.63
CA GLU A 316 -9.06 -2.75 19.88
C GLU A 316 -9.44 -4.02 19.11
N LEU A 317 -10.10 -4.99 19.76
CA LEU A 317 -10.48 -6.25 19.11
C LEU A 317 -11.41 -6.01 17.91
N LYS A 318 -12.42 -5.15 18.08
CA LYS A 318 -13.35 -4.76 17.00
C LYS A 318 -12.60 -4.14 15.82
N ALA A 319 -11.73 -3.17 16.09
CA ALA A 319 -10.90 -2.53 15.06
C ALA A 319 -9.98 -3.53 14.33
N GLY A 320 -9.46 -4.54 15.05
CA GLY A 320 -8.66 -5.61 14.45
C GLY A 320 -9.45 -6.49 13.48
N PHE A 321 -10.68 -6.87 13.82
CA PHE A 321 -11.58 -7.60 12.92
C PHE A 321 -11.96 -6.77 11.69
N ASP A 322 -12.30 -5.49 11.86
CA ASP A 322 -12.59 -4.57 10.75
C ASP A 322 -11.40 -4.44 9.80
N ALA A 323 -10.18 -4.35 10.35
CA ALA A 323 -8.97 -4.28 9.54
C ALA A 323 -8.77 -5.55 8.69
N MET A 324 -9.01 -6.75 9.23
CA MET A 324 -8.93 -8.00 8.47
C MET A 324 -10.02 -8.08 7.39
N ALA A 325 -11.25 -7.69 7.70
CA ALA A 325 -12.36 -7.67 6.75
C ALA A 325 -12.08 -6.75 5.55
N ARG A 326 -11.55 -5.56 5.82
CA ARG A 326 -11.13 -4.62 4.78
C ARG A 326 -10.03 -5.24 3.90
N ARG A 327 -8.96 -5.78 4.49
CA ARG A 327 -7.86 -6.40 3.72
C ARG A 327 -8.31 -7.61 2.89
N ALA A 328 -9.20 -8.44 3.44
CA ALA A 328 -9.77 -9.58 2.71
C ALA A 328 -10.57 -9.11 1.48
N ARG A 329 -11.43 -8.10 1.66
CA ARG A 329 -12.21 -7.50 0.58
C ARG A 329 -11.33 -6.89 -0.51
N GLU A 330 -10.26 -6.19 -0.14
CA GLU A 330 -9.28 -5.61 -1.08
C GLU A 330 -8.59 -6.67 -1.94
N ARG A 331 -8.43 -7.89 -1.44
CA ARG A 331 -7.81 -9.02 -2.14
C ARG A 331 -8.84 -9.97 -2.78
N GLY A 332 -10.14 -9.63 -2.74
CA GLY A 332 -11.21 -10.48 -3.28
C GLY A 332 -11.38 -11.80 -2.53
N VAL A 333 -11.12 -11.81 -1.22
CA VAL A 333 -11.28 -12.95 -0.34
C VAL A 333 -12.54 -12.75 0.51
N CYS A 334 -13.50 -13.68 0.44
CA CYS A 334 -14.67 -13.68 1.31
C CYS A 334 -14.26 -14.00 2.75
N LEU A 335 -14.59 -13.13 3.71
CA LEU A 335 -14.25 -13.32 5.12
C LEU A 335 -15.45 -13.77 5.95
N MET A 336 -15.33 -14.96 6.55
CA MET A 336 -16.22 -15.45 7.59
C MET A 336 -15.56 -15.24 8.96
N VAL A 337 -16.31 -14.71 9.94
CA VAL A 337 -15.82 -14.53 11.31
C VAL A 337 -16.55 -15.49 12.26
N GLY A 338 -15.78 -16.22 13.06
CA GLY A 338 -16.29 -17.09 14.12
C GLY A 338 -16.45 -16.33 15.43
N THR A 339 -17.58 -16.49 16.11
CA THR A 339 -17.78 -15.96 17.47
C THR A 339 -16.87 -16.70 18.48
N VAL A 340 -16.46 -16.01 19.55
CA VAL A 340 -15.66 -16.61 20.63
C VAL A 340 -16.54 -17.55 21.47
N MET A 341 -16.18 -18.82 21.57
CA MET A 341 -16.93 -19.82 22.36
C MET A 341 -16.89 -19.52 23.86
N PRO A 342 -17.85 -20.04 24.65
CA PRO A 342 -17.79 -19.96 26.10
C PRO A 342 -16.52 -20.62 26.65
N TYR A 343 -15.92 -20.01 27.65
CA TYR A 343 -14.73 -20.55 28.32
C TYR A 343 -14.81 -20.40 29.85
N GLY A 344 -16.03 -20.27 30.39
CA GLY A 344 -16.34 -20.12 31.81
C GLY A 344 -15.82 -21.27 32.68
N GLY A 345 -15.77 -22.48 32.12
CA GLY A 345 -15.23 -23.67 32.77
C GLY A 345 -13.71 -23.78 32.73
N SER A 346 -13.01 -22.85 32.07
CA SER A 346 -11.57 -22.93 31.88
C SER A 346 -10.83 -22.75 33.20
N GLY A 347 -10.28 -23.84 33.74
CA GLY A 347 -9.36 -23.79 34.89
C GLY A 347 -8.07 -23.02 34.60
N TYR A 348 -7.73 -22.85 33.32
CA TYR A 348 -6.54 -22.12 32.87
C TYR A 348 -6.69 -20.60 32.97
N TYR A 349 -7.83 -20.05 32.52
CA TYR A 349 -8.10 -18.61 32.57
C TYR A 349 -8.85 -18.18 33.82
N GLN A 350 -9.73 -19.02 34.35
CA GLN A 350 -10.61 -18.72 35.49
C GLN A 350 -11.37 -17.39 35.26
N PRO A 351 -12.14 -17.27 34.15
CA PRO A 351 -12.81 -16.03 33.81
C PRO A 351 -13.80 -15.58 34.88
N LYS A 352 -13.81 -14.28 35.11
CA LYS A 352 -14.75 -13.63 36.01
C LYS A 352 -16.01 -13.18 35.24
N PRO A 353 -17.12 -12.85 35.94
CA PRO A 353 -18.37 -12.40 35.29
C PRO A 353 -18.16 -11.24 34.30
N GLU A 354 -17.25 -10.32 34.60
CA GLU A 354 -16.86 -9.23 33.71
C GLU A 354 -16.28 -9.72 32.36
N ASN A 355 -15.52 -10.80 32.36
CA ASN A 355 -14.90 -11.34 31.15
C ASN A 355 -15.94 -12.00 30.25
N GLU A 356 -16.93 -12.66 30.84
CA GLU A 356 -18.08 -13.16 30.10
C GLU A 356 -18.87 -12.02 29.46
N ALA A 357 -19.11 -10.93 30.19
CA ALA A 357 -19.80 -9.76 29.65
C ALA A 357 -19.05 -9.17 28.44
N ASP A 358 -17.72 -9.09 28.51
CA ASP A 358 -16.89 -8.61 27.40
C ASP A 358 -16.95 -9.59 26.20
N ARG A 359 -16.91 -10.89 26.44
CA ARG A 359 -17.06 -11.91 25.40
C ARG A 359 -18.40 -11.79 24.68
N GLN A 360 -19.50 -11.64 25.42
CA GLN A 360 -20.83 -11.42 24.82
C GLN A 360 -20.86 -10.12 24.01
N ALA A 361 -20.33 -9.03 24.56
CA ALA A 361 -20.29 -7.74 23.86
C ALA A 361 -19.47 -7.80 22.56
N LEU A 362 -18.40 -8.59 22.51
CA LEU A 362 -17.65 -8.85 21.29
C LEU A 362 -18.45 -9.72 20.31
N ASN A 363 -19.06 -10.81 20.77
CA ASN A 363 -19.84 -11.72 19.91
C ASN A 363 -21.07 -11.03 19.32
N ASP A 364 -21.79 -10.24 20.10
CA ASP A 364 -22.96 -9.48 19.63
C ASP A 364 -22.56 -8.47 18.57
N TRP A 365 -21.40 -7.82 18.75
CA TRP A 365 -20.83 -6.98 17.71
C TRP A 365 -20.44 -7.79 16.47
N ILE A 366 -19.78 -8.95 16.60
CA ILE A 366 -19.39 -9.80 15.46
C ILE A 366 -20.62 -10.18 14.64
N ARG A 367 -21.74 -10.52 15.28
CA ARG A 367 -23.01 -10.86 14.62
C ARG A 367 -23.60 -9.70 13.81
N GLN A 368 -23.27 -8.45 14.16
CA GLN A 368 -23.86 -7.24 13.59
C GLN A 368 -22.90 -6.46 12.68
N ALA A 369 -21.61 -6.74 12.70
CA ALA A 369 -20.55 -5.95 12.06
C ALA A 369 -20.53 -6.01 10.51
N GLY A 370 -21.44 -6.77 9.88
CA GLY A 370 -21.57 -6.79 8.41
C GLY A 370 -20.45 -7.53 7.67
N PHE A 371 -19.83 -8.55 8.29
CA PHE A 371 -18.91 -9.47 7.62
C PHE A 371 -19.62 -10.27 6.50
N ASP A 372 -18.85 -10.88 5.58
CA ASP A 372 -19.44 -11.66 4.50
C ASP A 372 -20.24 -12.85 5.04
N ALA A 373 -19.78 -13.46 6.14
CA ALA A 373 -20.56 -14.41 6.92
C ALA A 373 -20.10 -14.44 8.39
N VAL A 374 -20.97 -14.95 9.26
CA VAL A 374 -20.64 -15.23 10.66
C VAL A 374 -20.92 -16.70 10.94
N LEU A 375 -19.98 -17.37 11.62
CA LEU A 375 -20.15 -18.73 12.12
C LEU A 375 -20.27 -18.68 13.66
N ASP A 376 -21.49 -18.85 14.15
CA ASP A 376 -21.80 -18.67 15.57
C ASP A 376 -21.42 -19.90 16.40
N PHE A 377 -20.10 -20.09 16.59
CA PHE A 377 -19.56 -21.15 17.44
C PHE A 377 -19.97 -21.01 18.91
N ASP A 378 -20.31 -19.81 19.36
CA ASP A 378 -20.82 -19.56 20.70
C ASP A 378 -22.20 -20.19 20.87
N ALA A 379 -23.14 -19.91 19.97
CA ALA A 379 -24.45 -20.55 19.97
C ALA A 379 -24.36 -22.08 19.81
N LEU A 380 -23.42 -22.56 18.98
CA LEU A 380 -23.18 -24.00 18.78
C LEU A 380 -22.72 -24.70 20.07
N ALA A 381 -21.78 -24.08 20.78
CA ALA A 381 -21.04 -24.74 21.85
C ALA A 381 -21.59 -24.44 23.25
N ARG A 382 -22.43 -23.43 23.42
CA ARG A 382 -22.98 -22.97 24.70
C ARG A 382 -23.92 -23.98 25.35
N ASP A 383 -23.65 -24.32 26.61
CA ASP A 383 -24.55 -25.09 27.47
C ASP A 383 -25.81 -24.26 27.77
N PRO A 384 -27.02 -24.68 27.36
CA PRO A 384 -28.24 -23.92 27.57
C PRO A 384 -28.60 -23.77 29.06
N ALA A 385 -28.18 -24.71 29.92
CA ALA A 385 -28.39 -24.63 31.36
C ALA A 385 -27.30 -23.82 32.06
N ARG A 386 -26.10 -23.71 31.47
CA ARG A 386 -24.97 -22.93 31.98
C ARG A 386 -24.31 -22.12 30.85
N PRO A 387 -24.88 -20.96 30.44
CA PRO A 387 -24.46 -20.22 29.24
C PRO A 387 -23.00 -19.77 29.17
N THR A 388 -22.28 -19.79 30.29
CA THR A 388 -20.84 -19.49 30.37
C THR A 388 -19.96 -20.70 30.03
N HIS A 389 -20.53 -21.91 29.95
CA HIS A 389 -19.81 -23.17 29.77
C HIS A 389 -20.07 -23.77 28.40
N LEU A 390 -19.12 -24.61 27.95
CA LEU A 390 -19.32 -25.49 26.81
C LEU A 390 -20.31 -26.61 27.17
N ARG A 391 -21.08 -27.09 26.20
CA ARG A 391 -21.93 -28.29 26.32
C ARG A 391 -21.04 -29.48 26.69
N ALA A 392 -21.47 -30.28 27.67
CA ALA A 392 -20.65 -31.33 28.26
C ALA A 392 -20.08 -32.33 27.24
N GLU A 393 -20.83 -32.66 26.18
CA GLU A 393 -20.37 -33.56 25.13
C GLU A 393 -19.38 -32.91 24.14
N LEU A 394 -19.36 -31.58 24.06
CA LEU A 394 -18.46 -30.80 23.20
C LEU A 394 -17.25 -30.28 23.96
N ASP A 395 -17.20 -30.44 25.28
CA ASP A 395 -16.16 -29.91 26.16
C ASP A 395 -15.06 -30.94 26.43
N ALA A 396 -13.79 -30.52 26.36
CA ALA A 396 -12.64 -31.33 26.78
C ALA A 396 -12.05 -30.85 28.13
N ASP A 397 -11.90 -29.55 28.32
CA ASP A 397 -11.14 -28.96 29.45
C ASP A 397 -11.69 -27.59 29.92
N GLY A 398 -12.91 -27.23 29.53
CA GLY A 398 -13.56 -25.96 29.81
C GLY A 398 -13.15 -24.82 28.86
N LEU A 399 -12.32 -25.10 27.84
CA LEU A 399 -11.84 -24.13 26.85
C LEU A 399 -11.82 -24.72 25.43
N HIS A 400 -11.29 -25.94 25.28
CA HIS A 400 -11.10 -26.59 24.00
C HIS A 400 -12.24 -27.57 23.67
N PRO A 401 -12.60 -27.71 22.38
CA PRO A 401 -13.55 -28.72 21.95
C PRO A 401 -13.04 -30.15 22.21
N SER A 402 -13.96 -31.04 22.61
CA SER A 402 -13.79 -32.49 22.47
C SER A 402 -13.73 -32.89 20.99
N MET A 403 -13.45 -34.17 20.68
CA MET A 403 -13.52 -34.64 19.29
C MET A 403 -14.95 -34.48 18.70
N ALA A 404 -15.99 -34.65 19.52
CA ALA A 404 -17.36 -34.36 19.12
C ALA A 404 -17.58 -32.85 18.90
N GLY A 405 -16.93 -31.99 19.71
CA GLY A 405 -16.88 -30.54 19.52
C GLY A 405 -16.26 -30.13 18.19
N TYR A 406 -15.07 -30.64 17.85
CA TYR A 406 -14.44 -30.36 16.55
C TYR A 406 -15.27 -30.84 15.36
N ARG A 407 -15.95 -31.99 15.51
CA ARG A 407 -16.91 -32.47 14.52
C ARG A 407 -18.07 -31.49 14.35
N ALA A 408 -18.68 -31.06 15.45
CA ALA A 408 -19.79 -30.12 15.44
C ALA A 408 -19.38 -28.80 14.76
N MET A 409 -18.18 -28.29 15.01
CA MET A 409 -17.66 -27.09 14.34
C MET A 409 -17.55 -27.26 12.82
N ALA A 410 -17.07 -28.42 12.36
CA ALA A 410 -16.96 -28.72 10.93
C ALA A 410 -18.34 -28.89 10.26
N ASP A 411 -19.28 -29.50 10.96
CA ASP A 411 -20.66 -29.72 10.49
C ASP A 411 -21.45 -28.39 10.43
N ALA A 412 -21.16 -27.46 11.34
CA ALA A 412 -21.77 -26.12 11.37
C ALA A 412 -21.34 -25.21 10.21
N PHE A 413 -20.16 -25.44 9.61
CA PHE A 413 -19.69 -24.60 8.51
C PHE A 413 -20.66 -24.66 7.30
N PRO A 414 -21.18 -23.54 6.79
CA PRO A 414 -22.12 -23.56 5.67
C PRO A 414 -21.38 -23.75 4.34
N LEU A 415 -21.44 -24.95 3.75
CA LEU A 415 -20.71 -25.26 2.50
C LEU A 415 -21.01 -24.28 1.35
N ALA A 416 -22.24 -23.76 1.28
CA ALA A 416 -22.68 -22.77 0.29
C ALA A 416 -21.93 -21.43 0.39
N PHE A 417 -21.24 -21.14 1.50
CA PHE A 417 -20.36 -19.98 1.60
C PHE A 417 -19.26 -20.01 0.54
N LEU A 418 -18.78 -21.19 0.16
CA LEU A 418 -17.73 -21.36 -0.86
C LEU A 418 -18.18 -21.05 -2.28
N ASP A 419 -19.50 -20.92 -2.50
CA ASP A 419 -20.07 -20.54 -3.79
C ASP A 419 -20.07 -19.01 -3.98
N ARG A 420 -19.80 -18.26 -2.90
CA ARG A 420 -19.76 -16.80 -2.95
C ARG A 420 -18.55 -16.32 -3.73
N ARG A 421 -18.74 -15.18 -4.39
CA ARG A 421 -17.68 -14.43 -5.06
C ARG A 421 -17.61 -13.06 -4.43
N CYS A 422 -16.59 -12.84 -3.61
CA CYS A 422 -16.31 -11.53 -3.03
C CYS A 422 -15.21 -10.88 -3.88
N GLY A 423 -15.42 -9.64 -4.34
CA GLY A 423 -14.39 -8.87 -5.04
C GLY A 423 -14.23 -9.10 -6.55
N GLN A 424 -15.19 -9.70 -7.27
CA GLN A 424 -15.28 -9.56 -8.74
C GLN A 424 -16.69 -9.16 -9.16
N GLY A 425 -16.86 -7.86 -9.44
CA GLY A 425 -18.11 -7.27 -9.93
C GLY A 425 -18.91 -6.52 -8.87
N GLY A 426 -18.83 -5.19 -8.91
CA GLY A 426 -19.96 -4.30 -8.60
C GLY A 426 -20.61 -4.42 -7.23
N ALA A 427 -19.90 -3.98 -6.21
CA ALA A 427 -20.38 -3.15 -5.10
C ALA A 427 -19.34 -3.33 -3.99
N ALA A 428 -18.59 -2.26 -3.70
CA ALA A 428 -18.19 -2.08 -2.31
C ALA A 428 -19.48 -2.31 -1.49
N SER A 429 -19.48 -3.21 -0.49
CA SER A 429 -20.35 -2.91 0.64
C SER A 429 -19.87 -1.54 1.06
N ALA A 430 -20.63 -0.52 0.68
CA ALA A 430 -20.31 0.85 0.93
C ALA A 430 -20.09 0.88 2.43
N ALA A 431 -18.87 1.22 2.86
CA ALA A 431 -18.76 1.87 4.15
C ALA A 431 -19.83 2.97 4.07
N ALA A 432 -20.80 2.93 4.98
CA ALA A 432 -21.95 3.81 4.91
C ALA A 432 -21.44 5.22 4.64
N MET A 433 -21.89 5.81 3.53
CA MET A 433 -21.41 7.12 3.12
C MET A 433 -21.62 8.06 4.31
N PRO A 434 -20.55 8.64 4.88
CA PRO A 434 -20.71 9.55 6.00
C PRO A 434 -21.56 10.73 5.55
N ALA A 435 -22.21 11.44 6.48
CA ALA A 435 -22.98 12.64 6.13
C ALA A 435 -22.09 13.72 5.50
N THR A 436 -20.80 13.72 5.84
CA THR A 436 -19.83 14.73 5.45
C THR A 436 -18.45 14.15 5.15
N PHE A 437 -17.61 14.89 4.42
CA PHE A 437 -16.20 14.62 4.18
C PHE A 437 -15.36 15.87 4.47
N ASP A 438 -14.06 15.70 4.72
CA ASP A 438 -13.13 16.80 4.95
C ASP A 438 -12.33 17.13 3.69
N ASN A 439 -12.15 18.43 3.45
CA ASN A 439 -11.13 18.90 2.52
C ASN A 439 -9.77 19.01 3.25
N PRO A 440 -8.64 18.99 2.52
CA PRO A 440 -8.53 18.80 1.07
C PRO A 440 -8.70 17.33 0.64
N VAL A 441 -9.25 17.10 -0.56
CA VAL A 441 -9.40 15.75 -1.15
C VAL A 441 -8.07 15.21 -1.71
N ILE A 442 -7.13 16.10 -2.08
CA ILE A 442 -5.72 15.76 -2.33
C ILE A 442 -4.85 16.78 -1.62
N SER A 443 -4.12 16.32 -0.61
CA SER A 443 -3.34 17.16 0.30
C SER A 443 -1.86 17.26 -0.13
N GLY A 444 -1.18 18.30 0.34
CA GLY A 444 0.17 18.65 -0.11
C GLY A 444 0.19 19.32 -1.48
N PHE A 445 1.37 19.43 -2.09
CA PHE A 445 1.55 20.13 -3.37
C PHE A 445 0.80 19.44 -4.53
N ALA A 446 -0.45 19.85 -4.73
CA ALA A 446 -1.43 19.35 -5.68
C ALA A 446 -2.21 20.56 -6.26
N SER A 447 -1.45 21.45 -6.90
CA SER A 447 -1.92 22.74 -7.42
C SER A 447 -2.64 22.62 -8.76
N ASP A 448 -3.48 23.60 -9.08
CA ASP A 448 -4.10 23.79 -10.40
C ASP A 448 -4.84 22.51 -10.89
N PRO A 449 -5.82 22.01 -10.11
CA PRO A 449 -6.48 20.74 -10.41
C PRO A 449 -7.43 20.85 -11.60
N SER A 450 -7.21 20.04 -12.62
CA SER A 450 -8.18 19.81 -13.70
C SER A 450 -8.69 18.38 -13.68
N VAL A 451 -9.99 18.20 -13.93
CA VAL A 451 -10.69 16.93 -13.77
C VAL A 451 -11.49 16.57 -15.02
N CYS A 452 -11.55 15.28 -15.36
CA CYS A 452 -12.52 14.77 -16.32
C CYS A 452 -13.14 13.45 -15.85
N ARG A 453 -14.36 13.18 -16.31
CA ARG A 453 -15.08 11.93 -16.06
C ARG A 453 -15.09 11.07 -17.31
N ALA A 454 -14.71 9.80 -17.17
CA ALA A 454 -14.85 8.76 -18.18
C ALA A 454 -15.74 7.65 -17.63
N GLY A 455 -17.04 7.70 -17.96
CA GLY A 455 -18.02 6.79 -17.38
C GLY A 455 -18.21 7.02 -15.87
N GLU A 456 -17.89 6.02 -15.05
CA GLU A 456 -17.96 6.07 -13.58
C GLU A 456 -16.63 6.50 -12.91
N ASP A 457 -15.57 6.64 -13.71
CA ASP A 457 -14.23 6.93 -13.24
C ASP A 457 -13.89 8.42 -13.45
N PHE A 458 -13.25 9.02 -12.45
CA PHE A 458 -12.78 10.40 -12.48
C PHE A 458 -11.26 10.43 -12.50
N TYR A 459 -10.71 11.27 -13.37
CA TYR A 459 -9.27 11.49 -13.49
C TYR A 459 -8.93 12.95 -13.26
N LEU A 460 -7.87 13.20 -12.50
CA LEU A 460 -7.45 14.54 -12.13
C LEU A 460 -5.94 14.69 -12.32
N VAL A 461 -5.52 15.86 -12.80
CA VAL A 461 -4.11 16.22 -12.96
C VAL A 461 -3.79 17.54 -12.27
N THR A 462 -2.55 17.69 -11.81
CA THR A 462 -2.05 18.89 -11.12
C THR A 462 -0.72 19.35 -11.71
N SER A 463 -0.39 20.64 -11.58
CA SER A 463 0.90 21.18 -12.02
C SER A 463 2.08 20.58 -11.22
N THR A 464 3.28 20.59 -11.81
CA THR A 464 4.48 19.97 -11.20
C THR A 464 5.73 20.83 -11.20
N PHE A 465 5.73 21.95 -11.91
CA PHE A 465 6.89 22.81 -12.06
C PHE A 465 8.16 22.02 -12.42
N GLU A 466 9.24 22.16 -11.67
CA GLU A 466 10.54 21.55 -11.94
C GLU A 466 10.63 20.05 -11.64
N TYR A 467 9.57 19.43 -11.12
CA TYR A 467 9.60 18.03 -10.67
C TYR A 467 9.26 17.06 -11.81
N LEU A 468 10.07 16.02 -11.96
CA LEU A 468 9.83 14.89 -12.87
C LEU A 468 9.85 13.55 -12.11
N PRO A 469 9.03 12.54 -12.47
CA PRO A 469 7.97 12.58 -13.48
C PRO A 469 6.92 13.67 -13.20
N GLY A 470 6.45 14.34 -14.26
CA GLY A 470 5.56 15.49 -14.19
C GLY A 470 4.10 15.14 -14.50
N LEU A 471 3.18 16.04 -14.16
CA LEU A 471 1.73 15.87 -14.35
C LEU A 471 1.20 14.56 -13.70
N PRO A 472 1.18 14.44 -12.35
CA PRO A 472 0.60 13.29 -11.68
C PRO A 472 -0.86 13.11 -12.10
N VAL A 473 -1.23 11.86 -12.38
CA VAL A 473 -2.59 11.47 -12.76
C VAL A 473 -3.21 10.73 -11.59
N TYR A 474 -4.26 11.32 -11.02
CA TYR A 474 -5.04 10.75 -9.93
C TYR A 474 -6.32 10.11 -10.47
N HIS A 475 -6.76 9.04 -9.81
CA HIS A 475 -7.99 8.32 -10.13
C HIS A 475 -8.92 8.27 -8.91
N SER A 476 -10.21 8.49 -9.13
CA SER A 476 -11.26 8.36 -8.12
C SER A 476 -12.54 7.78 -8.72
N ARG A 477 -13.39 7.23 -7.86
CA ARG A 477 -14.78 6.83 -8.17
C ARG A 477 -15.83 7.63 -7.41
N ASP A 478 -15.40 8.53 -6.52
CA ASP A 478 -16.29 9.28 -5.64
C ASP A 478 -15.91 10.76 -5.48
N LEU A 479 -14.92 11.26 -6.21
CA LEU A 479 -14.37 12.62 -6.13
C LEU A 479 -13.67 12.98 -4.80
N VAL A 480 -13.74 12.11 -3.79
CA VAL A 480 -13.19 12.36 -2.45
C VAL A 480 -11.90 11.58 -2.25
N HIS A 481 -11.89 10.29 -2.58
CA HIS A 481 -10.72 9.44 -2.42
C HIS A 481 -9.98 9.30 -3.74
N TRP A 482 -8.76 9.84 -3.77
CA TRP A 482 -7.91 9.85 -4.94
C TRP A 482 -6.70 8.95 -4.74
N ARG A 483 -6.36 8.19 -5.77
CA ARG A 483 -5.13 7.39 -5.84
C ARG A 483 -4.29 7.86 -7.01
N LEU A 484 -3.01 8.14 -6.76
CA LEU A 484 -2.03 8.39 -7.82
C LEU A 484 -1.82 7.11 -8.63
N VAL A 485 -2.18 7.13 -9.92
CA VAL A 485 -2.06 5.97 -10.81
C VAL A 485 -0.86 6.06 -11.75
N GLY A 486 -0.33 7.26 -11.98
CA GLY A 486 0.82 7.47 -12.86
C GLY A 486 1.22 8.94 -12.96
N ASN A 487 2.12 9.25 -13.90
CA ASN A 487 2.53 10.60 -14.26
C ASN A 487 2.58 10.73 -15.77
N ALA A 488 1.99 11.78 -16.34
CA ALA A 488 1.85 11.90 -17.78
C ALA A 488 3.17 12.29 -18.48
N LEU A 489 4.06 13.02 -17.79
CA LEU A 489 5.42 13.31 -18.25
C LEU A 489 6.42 12.39 -17.56
N SER A 490 6.55 11.16 -18.07
CA SER A 490 7.33 10.07 -17.47
C SER A 490 8.54 9.63 -18.29
N ARG A 491 8.81 10.26 -19.44
CA ARG A 491 9.96 9.95 -20.31
C ARG A 491 10.77 11.19 -20.70
N GLU A 492 12.08 11.01 -20.88
CA GLU A 492 12.97 12.05 -21.39
C GLU A 492 12.63 12.51 -22.82
N SER A 493 12.06 11.62 -23.64
CA SER A 493 11.61 11.97 -25.00
C SER A 493 10.53 13.05 -24.99
N GLN A 494 9.76 13.14 -23.90
CA GLN A 494 8.69 14.12 -23.79
C GLN A 494 9.28 15.50 -23.45
N ILE A 495 10.12 15.59 -22.41
CA ILE A 495 10.58 16.88 -21.92
C ILE A 495 11.84 16.77 -21.04
N SER A 496 12.59 17.88 -20.94
CA SER A 496 13.75 18.03 -20.07
C SER A 496 13.80 19.43 -19.48
N PHE A 497 13.97 19.55 -18.15
CA PHE A 497 13.92 20.85 -17.46
C PHE A 497 15.30 21.38 -17.06
N VAL A 498 16.37 20.89 -17.71
CA VAL A 498 17.73 21.32 -17.44
C VAL A 498 17.84 22.84 -17.55
N GLY A 499 18.49 23.47 -16.56
CA GLY A 499 18.69 24.93 -16.50
C GLY A 499 17.51 25.74 -15.97
N ARG A 500 16.35 25.12 -15.72
CA ARG A 500 15.14 25.85 -15.28
C ARG A 500 15.12 26.06 -13.76
N LYS A 501 14.69 27.22 -13.31
CA LYS A 501 14.58 27.55 -11.88
C LYS A 501 13.43 26.79 -11.23
N SER A 502 13.41 26.74 -9.90
CA SER A 502 12.23 26.23 -9.17
C SER A 502 11.01 27.09 -9.49
N SER A 503 9.81 26.50 -9.48
CA SER A 503 8.55 27.17 -9.87
C SER A 503 8.51 27.65 -11.35
N LYS A 504 9.30 27.00 -12.23
CA LYS A 504 9.24 27.10 -13.71
C LYS A 504 8.84 25.75 -14.31
N ALA A 505 8.95 25.59 -15.64
CA ALA A 505 8.52 24.40 -16.37
C ALA A 505 6.99 24.19 -16.32
N ILE A 506 6.48 23.12 -15.71
CA ILE A 506 5.09 22.68 -15.91
C ILE A 506 4.10 23.46 -15.03
N PHE A 507 3.36 24.36 -15.68
CA PHE A 507 2.28 25.15 -15.08
C PHE A 507 0.93 24.41 -15.19
N ALA A 508 -0.19 25.12 -15.00
CA ALA A 508 -1.52 24.54 -14.90
C ALA A 508 -1.86 23.63 -16.10
N PRO A 509 -2.20 22.35 -15.83
CA PRO A 509 -2.70 21.43 -16.84
C PRO A 509 -4.24 21.44 -16.90
N THR A 510 -4.77 21.21 -18.09
CA THR A 510 -6.18 20.83 -18.30
C THR A 510 -6.27 19.42 -18.84
N ILE A 511 -7.03 18.52 -18.17
CA ILE A 511 -7.37 17.19 -18.67
C ILE A 511 -8.78 17.15 -19.26
N ARG A 512 -8.94 16.52 -20.41
CA ARG A 512 -10.24 16.24 -21.04
C ARG A 512 -10.32 14.77 -21.47
N CYS A 513 -11.49 14.18 -21.28
CA CYS A 513 -11.82 12.80 -21.61
C CYS A 513 -12.80 12.82 -22.81
N GLU A 514 -12.33 12.61 -24.03
CA GLU A 514 -13.15 12.74 -25.25
C GLU A 514 -13.00 11.51 -26.15
N ALA A 515 -14.12 10.93 -26.60
CA ALA A 515 -14.17 9.80 -27.53
C ALA A 515 -13.21 8.63 -27.20
N GLY A 516 -13.11 8.27 -25.91
CA GLY A 516 -12.23 7.18 -25.44
C GLY A 516 -10.74 7.52 -25.43
N ARG A 517 -10.38 8.80 -25.57
CA ARG A 517 -9.02 9.32 -25.50
C ARG A 517 -8.92 10.40 -24.44
N PHE A 518 -7.76 10.47 -23.79
CA PHE A 518 -7.42 11.47 -22.80
C PHE A 518 -6.49 12.49 -23.43
N TYR A 519 -6.75 13.76 -23.15
CA TYR A 519 -5.94 14.90 -23.58
C TYR A 519 -5.49 15.65 -22.34
N ILE A 520 -4.19 15.92 -22.21
CA ILE A 520 -3.69 16.91 -21.25
C ILE A 520 -3.03 18.02 -22.05
N VAL A 521 -3.49 19.25 -21.87
CA VAL A 521 -2.86 20.46 -22.40
C VAL A 521 -2.30 21.27 -21.25
N THR A 522 -1.08 21.79 -21.38
CA THR A 522 -0.37 22.51 -20.31
C THR A 522 0.67 23.47 -20.89
N THR A 523 1.26 24.30 -20.05
CA THR A 523 2.36 25.19 -20.41
C THR A 523 3.70 24.67 -19.89
N ASP A 524 4.70 24.61 -20.78
CA ASP A 524 6.10 24.54 -20.41
C ASP A 524 6.74 25.95 -20.36
N VAL A 525 6.71 26.58 -19.18
CA VAL A 525 7.24 27.92 -18.94
C VAL A 525 8.77 27.93 -19.01
N GLU A 526 9.32 28.88 -19.77
CA GLU A 526 10.74 28.96 -20.17
C GLU A 526 11.20 27.78 -21.05
N GLY A 527 10.27 27.02 -21.62
CA GLY A 527 10.55 25.92 -22.53
C GLY A 527 9.73 26.01 -23.81
N ILE A 528 9.08 24.92 -24.21
CA ILE A 528 8.42 24.82 -25.53
C ILE A 528 7.12 25.64 -25.65
N GLY A 529 6.63 26.22 -24.55
CA GLY A 529 5.36 26.94 -24.50
C GLY A 529 4.18 25.98 -24.27
N ASN A 530 3.01 26.33 -24.79
CA ASN A 530 1.83 25.48 -24.66
C ASN A 530 1.94 24.24 -25.56
N PHE A 531 1.57 23.10 -25.02
CA PHE A 531 1.56 21.82 -25.71
C PHE A 531 0.47 20.91 -25.14
N PHE A 532 0.13 19.86 -25.88
CA PHE A 532 -0.69 18.78 -25.36
C PHE A 532 -0.09 17.40 -25.60
N ILE A 533 -0.52 16.44 -24.79
CA ILE A 533 -0.20 15.02 -24.88
C ILE A 533 -1.49 14.22 -24.81
N THR A 534 -1.45 12.99 -25.32
CA THR A 534 -2.62 12.10 -25.37
C THR A 534 -2.32 10.70 -24.87
N ALA A 535 -3.34 10.01 -24.37
CA ALA A 535 -3.28 8.60 -23.99
C ALA A 535 -4.63 7.90 -24.24
N SER A 536 -4.60 6.58 -24.43
CA SER A 536 -5.79 5.73 -24.40
C SER A 536 -6.07 5.16 -23.01
N ASP A 537 -5.05 5.07 -22.16
CA ASP A 537 -5.13 4.68 -20.75
C ASP A 537 -4.43 5.78 -19.92
N PRO A 538 -5.15 6.48 -19.03
CA PRO A 538 -4.58 7.59 -18.25
C PRO A 538 -3.54 7.13 -17.22
N ALA A 539 -3.53 5.85 -16.83
CA ALA A 539 -2.48 5.26 -16.00
C ALA A 539 -1.27 4.75 -16.81
N GLY A 540 -1.42 4.67 -18.14
CA GLY A 540 -0.43 4.14 -19.06
C GLY A 540 0.54 5.19 -19.60
N GLU A 541 1.10 4.90 -20.77
CA GLU A 541 2.01 5.81 -21.46
C GLU A 541 1.26 6.91 -22.21
N TRP A 542 1.77 8.13 -22.08
CA TRP A 542 1.29 9.29 -22.82
C TRP A 542 2.18 9.59 -24.02
N SER A 543 1.63 10.21 -25.07
CA SER A 543 2.37 10.60 -26.27
C SER A 543 3.50 11.60 -25.98
N ASP A 544 4.38 11.80 -26.95
CA ASP A 544 5.29 12.96 -26.93
C ASP A 544 4.48 14.27 -27.17
N PRO A 545 4.99 15.43 -26.72
CA PRO A 545 4.30 16.71 -26.83
C PRO A 545 3.99 17.16 -28.26
N VAL A 546 2.75 17.58 -28.49
CA VAL A 546 2.34 18.32 -29.67
C VAL A 546 2.26 19.80 -29.30
N ARG A 547 3.16 20.60 -29.86
CA ARG A 547 3.26 22.04 -29.56
C ARG A 547 2.08 22.81 -30.16
N LEU A 548 1.56 23.77 -29.40
CA LEU A 548 0.60 24.77 -29.86
C LEU A 548 1.37 26.06 -30.17
N PRO A 549 1.60 26.39 -31.46
CA PRO A 549 2.47 27.50 -31.84
C PRO A 549 1.77 28.83 -31.60
N GLU A 550 2.04 29.44 -30.44
CA GLU A 550 1.51 30.76 -30.12
C GLU A 550 2.46 31.90 -30.54
N PRO A 551 1.91 33.00 -31.08
CA PRO A 551 2.72 34.16 -31.46
C PRO A 551 3.18 34.99 -30.25
N VAL A 552 2.44 34.92 -29.15
CA VAL A 552 2.70 35.63 -27.89
C VAL A 552 2.53 34.65 -26.74
N PHE A 553 3.35 34.80 -25.70
CA PHE A 553 3.26 33.97 -24.50
C PHE A 553 1.82 33.95 -23.94
N GLY A 554 1.38 32.75 -23.60
CA GLY A 554 0.12 32.46 -22.93
C GLY A 554 0.32 31.28 -21.99
N MET A 555 -0.53 31.18 -20.98
CA MET A 555 -0.51 30.08 -20.02
C MET A 555 -1.93 29.63 -19.68
N ASP A 556 -2.02 28.59 -18.85
CA ASP A 556 -3.27 27.95 -18.43
C ASP A 556 -4.17 27.55 -19.61
N PRO A 557 -3.63 26.76 -20.56
CA PRO A 557 -4.41 26.34 -21.70
C PRO A 557 -5.50 25.35 -21.30
N SER A 558 -6.64 25.43 -21.96
CA SER A 558 -7.78 24.53 -21.81
C SER A 558 -8.37 24.19 -23.16
N PHE A 559 -8.81 22.94 -23.31
CA PHE A 559 -9.62 22.51 -24.44
C PHE A 559 -11.09 22.42 -24.06
N PHE A 560 -11.95 22.82 -25.00
CA PHE A 560 -13.38 22.55 -24.99
C PHE A 560 -13.78 21.92 -26.32
N PHE A 561 -14.42 20.75 -26.25
CA PHE A 561 -14.92 20.00 -27.39
C PHE A 561 -16.40 20.33 -27.54
N ASP A 562 -16.77 20.98 -28.65
CA ASP A 562 -18.14 21.40 -28.90
C ASP A 562 -18.93 20.31 -29.64
N ASP A 563 -20.26 20.41 -29.57
CA ASP A 563 -21.20 19.45 -30.15
C ASP A 563 -21.10 19.38 -31.69
N ASP A 564 -20.56 20.43 -32.33
CA ASP A 564 -20.35 20.50 -33.79
C ASP A 564 -19.00 19.92 -34.25
N GLY A 565 -18.21 19.37 -33.31
CA GLY A 565 -16.88 18.82 -33.57
C GLY A 565 -15.76 19.86 -33.57
N THR A 566 -16.07 21.14 -33.37
CA THR A 566 -15.05 22.19 -33.18
C THR A 566 -14.37 22.02 -31.84
N VAL A 567 -13.03 22.12 -31.84
CA VAL A 567 -12.25 22.19 -30.60
C VAL A 567 -11.79 23.62 -30.38
N TYR A 568 -12.17 24.18 -29.25
CA TYR A 568 -11.73 25.49 -28.78
C TYR A 568 -10.52 25.34 -27.86
N TYR A 569 -9.50 26.14 -28.14
CA TYR A 569 -8.32 26.36 -27.32
C TYR A 569 -8.46 27.71 -26.62
N THR A 570 -8.57 27.69 -25.29
CA THR A 570 -8.79 28.87 -24.44
C THR A 570 -7.64 28.99 -23.45
N ARG A 571 -7.10 30.19 -23.25
CA ARG A 571 -5.90 30.41 -22.41
C ARG A 571 -5.80 31.83 -21.87
N HIS A 572 -4.95 32.06 -20.88
CA HIS A 572 -4.60 33.39 -20.39
C HIS A 572 -3.64 34.12 -21.36
N GLY A 573 -3.82 35.43 -21.55
CA GLY A 573 -2.90 36.28 -22.32
C GLY A 573 -2.85 37.72 -21.86
N GLY A 574 -1.80 38.43 -22.26
CA GLY A 574 -1.67 39.88 -22.01
C GLY A 574 -1.05 40.25 -20.64
N GLY A 575 -0.49 39.29 -19.92
CA GLY A 575 0.24 39.53 -18.66
C GLY A 575 -0.68 39.88 -17.49
N ARG A 576 -0.16 40.65 -16.54
CA ARG A 576 -0.84 40.95 -15.26
C ARG A 576 -2.26 41.52 -15.43
N ASP A 577 -2.47 42.42 -16.39
CA ASP A 577 -3.76 43.07 -16.67
C ASP A 577 -4.41 42.52 -17.96
N GLY A 578 -4.11 41.24 -18.21
CA GLY A 578 -4.46 40.48 -19.40
C GLY A 578 -5.94 40.11 -19.52
N GLY A 579 -6.21 38.90 -19.98
CA GLY A 579 -7.56 38.37 -20.17
C GLY A 579 -7.55 36.98 -20.78
N VAL A 580 -8.75 36.50 -21.13
CA VAL A 580 -8.94 35.21 -21.78
C VAL A 580 -8.88 35.36 -23.29
N TYR A 581 -8.00 34.60 -23.92
CA TYR A 581 -7.85 34.52 -25.37
C TYR A 581 -8.28 33.14 -25.86
N GLN A 582 -8.91 33.11 -27.03
CA GLN A 582 -9.44 31.88 -27.60
C GLN A 582 -9.19 31.77 -29.11
N ALA A 583 -8.92 30.55 -29.57
CA ALA A 583 -8.82 30.17 -30.97
C ALA A 583 -9.43 28.77 -31.16
N ARG A 584 -9.74 28.39 -32.40
CA ARG A 584 -9.97 26.98 -32.76
C ARG A 584 -8.65 26.27 -33.03
N VAL A 585 -8.61 24.96 -32.75
CA VAL A 585 -7.40 24.14 -32.90
C VAL A 585 -7.70 22.83 -33.65
N ASP A 586 -6.78 22.44 -34.53
CA ASP A 586 -6.75 21.08 -35.08
C ASP A 586 -5.85 20.19 -34.22
N LEU A 587 -6.46 19.28 -33.44
CA LEU A 587 -5.74 18.37 -32.54
C LEU A 587 -4.92 17.29 -33.26
N LYS A 588 -5.07 17.10 -34.58
CA LYS A 588 -4.20 16.18 -35.32
C LYS A 588 -2.82 16.78 -35.56
N THR A 589 -2.76 18.11 -35.77
CA THR A 589 -1.55 18.82 -36.16
C THR A 589 -1.03 19.76 -35.07
N GLY A 590 -1.85 20.10 -34.08
CA GLY A 590 -1.58 21.16 -33.11
C GLY A 590 -1.70 22.58 -33.69
N ARG A 591 -2.18 22.73 -34.93
CA ARG A 591 -2.27 24.02 -35.60
C ARG A 591 -3.47 24.81 -35.09
N LEU A 592 -3.24 26.06 -34.70
CA LEU A 592 -4.30 27.04 -34.46
C LEU A 592 -4.90 27.48 -35.81
N LEU A 593 -6.23 27.47 -35.92
CA LEU A 593 -6.93 27.80 -37.16
C LEU A 593 -7.07 29.32 -37.38
N GLU A 594 -6.92 30.09 -36.31
CA GLU A 594 -6.82 31.54 -36.30
C GLU A 594 -5.94 32.00 -35.12
N GLU A 595 -5.54 33.26 -35.11
CA GLU A 595 -4.86 33.84 -33.94
C GLU A 595 -5.81 33.90 -32.73
N PRO A 596 -5.30 33.61 -31.51
CA PRO A 596 -6.09 33.76 -30.30
C PRO A 596 -6.60 35.20 -30.13
N ARG A 597 -7.92 35.37 -30.00
CA ARG A 597 -8.58 36.66 -29.77
C ARG A 597 -9.11 36.78 -28.36
N LEU A 598 -9.04 37.99 -27.81
CA LEU A 598 -9.59 38.30 -26.48
C LEU A 598 -11.11 38.10 -26.48
N VAL A 599 -11.63 37.26 -25.58
CA VAL A 599 -13.07 36.99 -25.43
C VAL A 599 -13.65 37.52 -24.12
N TRP A 600 -12.84 37.64 -23.06
CA TRP A 600 -13.27 38.23 -21.79
C TRP A 600 -12.09 38.79 -20.98
N LYS A 601 -12.28 39.92 -20.30
CA LYS A 601 -11.27 40.60 -19.48
C LYS A 601 -11.32 40.22 -17.99
N GLY A 602 -12.27 39.39 -17.57
CA GLY A 602 -12.55 39.14 -16.16
C GLY A 602 -13.34 40.29 -15.51
N MET A 603 -13.33 40.33 -14.18
CA MET A 603 -14.04 41.32 -13.35
C MET A 603 -13.12 42.44 -12.86
N GLY A 604 -11.95 42.62 -13.47
CA GLY A 604 -10.96 43.64 -13.12
C GLY A 604 -9.88 43.17 -12.13
N GLY A 605 -9.82 41.87 -11.81
CA GLY A 605 -8.69 41.30 -11.08
C GLY A 605 -7.42 41.19 -11.91
N ILE A 606 -6.27 41.21 -11.24
CA ILE A 606 -5.00 40.86 -11.88
C ILE A 606 -4.97 39.36 -12.20
N TRP A 607 -4.17 38.98 -13.20
CA TRP A 607 -4.03 37.61 -13.69
C TRP A 607 -5.38 36.90 -13.92
N PRO A 608 -6.22 37.36 -14.87
CA PRO A 608 -7.39 36.59 -15.30
C PRO A 608 -6.93 35.28 -15.96
N GLU A 609 -6.86 34.20 -15.18
CA GLU A 609 -6.14 32.96 -15.47
C GLU A 609 -7.03 31.72 -15.31
N GLY A 610 -6.49 30.51 -15.50
CA GLY A 610 -7.25 29.25 -15.42
C GLY A 610 -8.58 29.21 -16.21
N PRO A 611 -8.65 29.64 -17.48
CA PRO A 611 -9.91 29.72 -18.19
C PRO A 611 -10.42 28.35 -18.65
N HIS A 612 -11.66 28.03 -18.31
CA HIS A 612 -12.37 26.85 -18.83
C HIS A 612 -13.72 27.23 -19.44
N LEU A 613 -13.95 26.73 -20.65
CA LEU A 613 -15.20 26.88 -21.38
C LEU A 613 -16.07 25.63 -21.21
N TYR A 614 -17.35 25.82 -20.93
CA TYR A 614 -18.35 24.76 -20.83
C TYR A 614 -19.59 25.13 -21.63
N LYS A 615 -20.38 24.15 -22.07
CA LYS A 615 -21.66 24.40 -22.73
C LYS A 615 -22.79 23.72 -21.98
N ARG A 616 -23.87 24.46 -21.73
CA ARG A 616 -25.07 23.95 -21.05
C ARG A 616 -26.31 24.74 -21.48
N ASN A 617 -27.35 24.03 -21.93
CA ASN A 617 -28.65 24.61 -22.30
C ASN A 617 -28.54 25.79 -23.28
N GLY A 618 -27.70 25.64 -24.31
CA GLY A 618 -27.48 26.66 -25.34
C GLY A 618 -26.72 27.91 -24.86
N TRP A 619 -26.02 27.81 -23.73
CA TRP A 619 -25.10 28.83 -23.23
C TRP A 619 -23.68 28.27 -23.16
N TYR A 620 -22.71 29.08 -23.56
CA TYR A 620 -21.30 28.87 -23.26
C TYR A 620 -20.98 29.59 -21.96
N TYR A 621 -20.43 28.89 -20.98
CA TYR A 621 -19.96 29.46 -19.73
C TYR A 621 -18.44 29.49 -19.72
N LEU A 622 -17.88 30.65 -19.44
CA LEU A 622 -16.46 30.85 -19.27
C LEU A 622 -16.18 31.09 -17.79
N MET A 623 -15.52 30.13 -17.15
CA MET A 623 -15.03 30.25 -15.77
C MET A 623 -13.54 30.60 -15.81
N ILE A 624 -13.11 31.47 -14.91
CA ILE A 624 -11.70 31.85 -14.73
C ILE A 624 -11.37 31.96 -13.25
N ALA A 625 -10.08 32.09 -12.97
CA ALA A 625 -9.57 32.63 -11.72
C ALA A 625 -9.02 34.05 -11.93
N GLU A 626 -8.99 34.87 -10.89
CA GLU A 626 -8.35 36.19 -10.90
C GLU A 626 -8.00 36.65 -9.48
N GLY A 627 -7.27 37.77 -9.36
CA GLY A 627 -6.70 38.27 -8.10
C GLY A 627 -5.29 37.75 -7.82
N GLY A 628 -4.77 36.89 -8.70
CA GLY A 628 -3.55 36.12 -8.50
C GLY A 628 -3.73 34.98 -7.51
N THR A 629 -2.90 33.94 -7.64
CA THR A 629 -2.91 32.76 -6.77
C THR A 629 -2.33 33.07 -5.36
N SER A 630 -2.99 33.97 -4.61
CA SER A 630 -2.67 34.35 -3.23
C SER A 630 -3.96 34.75 -2.48
N TYR A 631 -3.88 35.56 -1.40
CA TYR A 631 -5.04 35.82 -0.53
C TYR A 631 -6.24 36.54 -1.20
N ASP A 632 -6.06 37.23 -2.33
CA ASP A 632 -7.16 37.83 -3.13
C ASP A 632 -7.73 36.89 -4.21
N HIS A 633 -7.25 35.64 -4.28
CA HIS A 633 -7.68 34.65 -5.27
C HIS A 633 -9.18 34.38 -5.18
N ARG A 634 -9.81 34.28 -6.34
CA ARG A 634 -11.24 34.08 -6.48
C ARG A 634 -11.58 33.44 -7.82
N ILE A 635 -12.74 32.80 -7.86
CA ILE A 635 -13.33 32.23 -9.07
C ILE A 635 -14.37 33.21 -9.59
N THR A 636 -14.29 33.57 -10.87
CA THR A 636 -15.31 34.38 -11.54
C THR A 636 -15.82 33.65 -12.78
N MET A 637 -17.06 33.93 -13.15
CA MET A 637 -17.72 33.26 -14.28
C MET A 637 -18.52 34.25 -15.11
N ALA A 638 -18.63 33.96 -16.40
CA ALA A 638 -19.47 34.67 -17.34
C ALA A 638 -20.12 33.68 -18.32
N ARG A 639 -21.13 34.09 -19.08
CA ARG A 639 -21.75 33.24 -20.11
C ARG A 639 -22.07 34.00 -21.38
N SER A 640 -22.23 33.31 -22.50
CA SER A 640 -22.63 33.89 -23.77
C SER A 640 -23.41 32.89 -24.63
N ARG A 641 -24.21 33.38 -25.58
CA ARG A 641 -24.85 32.54 -26.61
C ARG A 641 -23.88 32.11 -27.71
N SER A 642 -22.70 32.73 -27.76
CA SER A 642 -21.63 32.42 -28.69
C SER A 642 -20.38 32.04 -27.90
N PRO A 643 -19.58 31.06 -28.36
CA PRO A 643 -18.29 30.76 -27.71
C PRO A 643 -17.32 31.94 -27.78
N TRP A 644 -17.61 32.93 -28.63
CA TRP A 644 -16.79 34.13 -28.85
C TRP A 644 -17.27 35.37 -28.10
N GLY A 645 -18.33 35.24 -27.30
CA GLY A 645 -18.92 36.37 -26.61
C GLY A 645 -19.88 37.22 -27.47
N PRO A 646 -20.27 38.42 -26.99
CA PRO A 646 -19.83 39.00 -25.72
C PRO A 646 -20.30 38.17 -24.53
N PHE A 647 -19.44 38.03 -23.51
CA PHE A 647 -19.73 37.30 -22.29
C PHE A 647 -20.38 38.24 -21.26
N GLU A 648 -21.60 37.90 -20.82
CA GLU A 648 -22.25 38.56 -19.69
C GLU A 648 -21.72 37.97 -18.37
N PRO A 649 -21.28 38.80 -17.39
CA PRO A 649 -20.74 38.30 -16.14
C PRO A 649 -21.84 37.71 -15.25
N HIS A 650 -21.47 36.71 -14.46
CA HIS A 650 -22.32 36.20 -13.38
C HIS A 650 -22.66 37.35 -12.42
N PRO A 651 -23.95 37.60 -12.10
CA PRO A 651 -24.36 38.76 -11.30
C PRO A 651 -23.75 38.75 -9.89
N ASP A 652 -23.57 37.56 -9.32
CA ASP A 652 -22.95 37.36 -8.02
C ASP A 652 -21.44 37.05 -8.09
N ASN A 653 -20.70 37.55 -9.07
CA ASN A 653 -19.25 37.38 -9.05
C ASN A 653 -18.61 38.04 -7.80
N PRO A 654 -17.51 37.47 -7.24
CA PRO A 654 -16.95 36.15 -7.57
C PRO A 654 -17.81 35.00 -7.07
N VAL A 655 -17.93 33.92 -7.85
CA VAL A 655 -18.80 32.78 -7.49
C VAL A 655 -18.30 32.04 -6.23
N LEU A 656 -17.00 32.08 -5.94
CA LEU A 656 -16.40 31.55 -4.71
C LEU A 656 -15.06 32.24 -4.41
N THR A 657 -14.85 32.63 -3.14
CA THR A 657 -13.59 33.16 -2.60
C THR A 657 -13.62 33.20 -1.07
N HIS A 658 -12.46 33.10 -0.41
CA HIS A 658 -12.34 33.38 1.04
C HIS A 658 -11.51 34.63 1.35
N ARG A 659 -11.26 35.51 0.37
CA ARG A 659 -10.46 36.74 0.60
C ARG A 659 -10.98 37.63 1.74
N ASN A 660 -12.29 37.57 2.01
CA ASN A 660 -12.96 38.33 3.07
C ASN A 660 -13.19 37.49 4.35
N LEU A 661 -12.60 36.29 4.43
CA LEU A 661 -12.74 35.36 5.55
C LEU A 661 -11.35 35.02 6.10
N PRO A 662 -10.65 35.99 6.72
CA PRO A 662 -9.27 35.80 7.16
C PRO A 662 -9.11 34.68 8.18
N ASP A 663 -10.12 34.33 8.97
CA ASP A 663 -10.00 33.26 9.97
C ASP A 663 -10.29 31.86 9.41
N HIS A 664 -10.69 31.74 8.14
CA HIS A 664 -10.99 30.46 7.54
C HIS A 664 -9.70 29.63 7.33
N PRO A 665 -9.67 28.33 7.68
CA PRO A 665 -8.46 27.50 7.59
C PRO A 665 -7.93 27.30 6.16
N PHE A 666 -8.82 27.43 5.18
CA PHE A 666 -8.48 27.44 3.75
C PHE A 666 -8.52 28.85 3.18
N GLN A 667 -7.45 29.24 2.49
CA GLN A 667 -7.27 30.56 1.86
C GLN A 667 -6.84 30.40 0.39
N ALA A 668 -6.76 31.52 -0.33
CA ALA A 668 -6.32 31.57 -1.73
C ALA A 668 -7.09 30.61 -2.68
N LEU A 669 -8.41 30.49 -2.48
CA LEU A 669 -9.24 29.59 -3.27
C LEU A 669 -9.40 30.11 -4.70
N GLY A 670 -9.16 29.24 -5.67
CA GLY A 670 -9.35 29.57 -7.08
C GLY A 670 -8.96 28.44 -8.01
N HIS A 671 -8.76 28.78 -9.28
CA HIS A 671 -8.33 27.84 -10.33
C HIS A 671 -9.15 26.55 -10.34
N ALA A 672 -10.47 26.68 -10.47
CA ALA A 672 -11.40 25.56 -10.40
C ALA A 672 -11.65 24.90 -11.75
N ASP A 673 -12.05 23.63 -11.76
CA ASP A 673 -12.57 22.92 -12.94
C ASP A 673 -13.85 22.15 -12.56
N LEU A 674 -14.85 22.17 -13.44
CA LEU A 674 -16.17 21.59 -13.20
C LEU A 674 -16.25 20.15 -13.71
N VAL A 675 -16.94 19.30 -12.94
CA VAL A 675 -17.26 17.93 -13.33
C VAL A 675 -18.68 17.55 -12.94
N THR A 676 -19.29 16.69 -13.74
CA THR A 676 -20.59 16.09 -13.44
C THR A 676 -20.41 14.68 -12.92
N THR A 677 -21.19 14.29 -11.92
CA THR A 677 -21.34 12.88 -11.53
C THR A 677 -22.15 12.12 -12.57
N PRO A 678 -22.11 10.78 -12.59
CA PRO A 678 -23.01 9.96 -13.40
C PRO A 678 -24.50 10.27 -13.16
N GLN A 679 -24.86 10.73 -11.96
CA GLN A 679 -26.22 11.15 -11.58
C GLN A 679 -26.53 12.61 -11.94
N GLY A 680 -25.64 13.28 -12.69
CA GLY A 680 -25.83 14.65 -13.19
C GLY A 680 -25.66 15.76 -12.14
N GLN A 681 -25.12 15.45 -10.96
CA GLN A 681 -24.79 16.46 -9.95
C GLN A 681 -23.47 17.14 -10.31
N TRP A 682 -23.36 18.44 -10.04
CA TRP A 682 -22.17 19.22 -10.39
C TRP A 682 -21.28 19.44 -9.17
N TRP A 683 -19.98 19.33 -9.41
CA TRP A 683 -18.92 19.58 -8.44
C TRP A 683 -17.80 20.37 -9.10
N ALA A 684 -17.03 21.08 -8.29
CA ALA A 684 -15.83 21.78 -8.71
C ALA A 684 -14.63 21.27 -7.92
N THR A 685 -13.58 20.86 -8.62
CA THR A 685 -12.24 20.76 -8.01
C THR A 685 -11.61 22.14 -8.05
N LEU A 686 -10.85 22.51 -7.02
CA LEU A 686 -10.23 23.83 -6.92
C LEU A 686 -8.99 23.77 -6.04
N LEU A 687 -8.08 24.73 -6.18
CA LEU A 687 -6.93 24.83 -5.29
C LEU A 687 -7.22 25.70 -4.06
N ALA A 688 -6.52 25.46 -2.96
CA ALA A 688 -6.44 26.36 -1.80
C ALA A 688 -5.11 26.15 -1.04
N ILE A 689 -4.82 27.02 -0.08
CA ILE A 689 -3.71 26.86 0.89
C ILE A 689 -4.24 26.68 2.31
N ARG A 690 -3.50 25.94 3.16
CA ARG A 690 -3.72 25.85 4.62
C ARG A 690 -2.60 26.57 5.39
N PRO A 691 -2.69 27.90 5.55
CA PRO A 691 -1.61 28.66 6.15
C PRO A 691 -1.60 28.52 7.68
N GLN A 692 -0.41 28.65 8.27
CA GLN A 692 -0.15 28.60 9.71
C GLN A 692 0.28 30.00 10.19
N ALA A 693 -0.12 30.38 11.39
CA ALA A 693 0.31 31.64 11.99
C ALA A 693 1.79 31.57 12.37
N ALA A 694 2.59 32.53 11.90
CA ALA A 694 4.01 32.67 12.23
C ALA A 694 4.49 34.10 11.92
N ASP A 695 5.42 34.63 12.72
CA ASP A 695 6.06 35.94 12.51
C ASP A 695 5.11 37.11 12.22
N GLY A 696 3.94 37.13 12.87
CA GLY A 696 2.90 38.15 12.66
C GLY A 696 2.14 38.03 11.34
N GLY A 697 2.41 37.00 10.55
CA GLY A 697 1.77 36.70 9.27
C GLY A 697 1.19 35.28 9.20
N ARG A 698 0.80 34.90 7.99
CA ARG A 698 0.22 33.58 7.67
C ARG A 698 1.00 32.93 6.55
N HIS A 699 1.51 31.73 6.82
CA HIS A 699 2.51 31.05 5.99
C HIS A 699 2.08 29.65 5.61
N HIS A 700 2.16 29.27 4.34
CA HIS A 700 1.90 27.90 3.90
C HIS A 700 3.18 27.26 3.34
N HIS A 701 3.47 26.03 3.76
CA HIS A 701 4.70 25.33 3.40
C HIS A 701 4.46 24.03 2.64
N ILE A 702 3.31 23.39 2.79
CA ILE A 702 2.99 22.14 2.06
C ILE A 702 2.48 22.38 0.62
N GLY A 703 2.43 23.65 0.18
CA GLY A 703 1.97 24.06 -1.15
C GLY A 703 0.47 24.30 -1.24
N ARG A 704 -0.02 24.47 -2.47
CA ARG A 704 -1.45 24.56 -2.79
C ARG A 704 -2.01 23.15 -2.95
N GLU A 705 -3.16 22.90 -2.35
CA GLU A 705 -3.80 21.60 -2.21
C GLU A 705 -5.10 21.56 -3.02
N THR A 706 -5.56 20.37 -3.40
CA THR A 706 -6.82 20.21 -4.15
C THR A 706 -7.99 19.99 -3.21
N LEU A 707 -9.02 20.82 -3.35
CA LEU A 707 -10.28 20.77 -2.63
C LEU A 707 -11.42 20.40 -3.59
N LEU A 708 -12.56 20.06 -2.99
CA LEU A 708 -13.81 19.76 -3.68
C LEU A 708 -14.96 20.62 -3.13
N ALA A 709 -15.73 21.24 -4.03
CA ALA A 709 -16.89 22.07 -3.72
C ALA A 709 -18.15 21.60 -4.47
N PRO A 710 -19.32 21.51 -3.81
CA PRO A 710 -20.57 21.25 -4.49
C PRO A 710 -20.97 22.44 -5.38
N VAL A 711 -21.61 22.17 -6.51
CA VAL A 711 -22.12 23.20 -7.43
C VAL A 711 -23.58 22.93 -7.75
N ARG A 712 -24.43 23.96 -7.57
CA ARG A 712 -25.86 23.87 -7.84
C ARG A 712 -26.29 24.90 -8.87
N TRP A 713 -26.99 24.46 -9.91
CA TRP A 713 -27.55 25.38 -10.91
C TRP A 713 -28.87 25.97 -10.44
N ARG A 714 -28.97 27.30 -10.50
CA ARG A 714 -30.18 28.07 -10.20
C ARG A 714 -31.14 28.09 -11.40
N ALA A 715 -32.37 28.52 -11.14
CA ALA A 715 -33.43 28.63 -12.15
C ALA A 715 -33.11 29.64 -13.26
N ASP A 716 -32.34 30.70 -12.96
CA ASP A 716 -31.87 31.70 -13.92
C ASP A 716 -30.70 31.21 -14.80
N GLY A 717 -30.29 29.95 -14.62
CA GLY A 717 -29.24 29.31 -15.38
C GLY A 717 -27.84 29.63 -14.88
N TRP A 718 -27.65 30.20 -13.70
CA TRP A 718 -26.33 30.45 -13.12
C TRP A 718 -25.95 29.42 -12.04
N PRO A 719 -24.67 29.01 -11.92
CA PRO A 719 -24.23 28.08 -10.89
C PRO A 719 -23.86 28.79 -9.57
N GLU A 720 -24.25 28.18 -8.47
CA GLU A 720 -23.84 28.55 -7.11
C GLU A 720 -22.80 27.53 -6.61
N PHE A 721 -21.66 28.01 -6.14
CA PHE A 721 -20.56 27.20 -5.64
C PHE A 721 -20.56 27.16 -4.11
N GLY A 722 -20.27 26.01 -3.53
CA GLY A 722 -20.23 25.82 -2.08
C GLY A 722 -21.60 25.97 -1.42
N GLN A 723 -21.61 26.43 -0.17
CA GLN A 723 -22.82 26.74 0.59
C GLN A 723 -22.78 28.22 0.96
N ASN A 724 -23.76 29.00 0.47
CA ASN A 724 -23.77 30.46 0.65
C ASN A 724 -22.46 31.14 0.17
N ARG A 725 -21.89 30.64 -0.94
CA ARG A 725 -20.62 31.13 -1.53
C ARG A 725 -19.39 31.00 -0.62
N MET A 726 -19.45 30.07 0.34
CA MET A 726 -18.34 29.69 1.21
C MET A 726 -18.12 28.18 1.13
N LEU A 727 -16.87 27.74 1.28
CA LEU A 727 -16.52 26.33 1.36
C LEU A 727 -16.45 25.87 2.82
N ALA A 728 -17.61 25.52 3.39
CA ALA A 728 -17.74 24.97 4.75
C ALA A 728 -16.79 23.79 5.05
N GLN A 729 -16.49 23.56 6.34
CA GLN A 729 -15.82 22.36 6.82
C GLN A 729 -16.58 21.77 8.00
N PRO A 730 -16.95 20.48 7.98
CA PRO A 730 -16.82 19.54 6.86
C PRO A 730 -17.81 19.82 5.71
N GLN A 731 -17.59 19.24 4.52
CA GLN A 731 -18.48 19.35 3.35
C GLN A 731 -19.50 18.20 3.30
N PRO A 732 -20.72 18.40 2.77
CA PRO A 732 -21.73 17.34 2.68
C PRO A 732 -21.34 16.33 1.60
N THR A 733 -21.64 15.05 1.82
CA THR A 733 -21.49 14.00 0.77
C THR A 733 -22.67 13.92 -0.19
N ARG A 734 -23.74 14.68 0.07
CA ARG A 734 -24.95 14.69 -0.76
C ARG A 734 -24.61 15.05 -2.21
N GLY A 735 -24.95 14.15 -3.13
CA GLY A 735 -24.73 14.33 -4.56
C GLY A 735 -23.42 13.72 -5.09
N LEU A 736 -22.61 13.09 -4.23
CA LEU A 736 -21.50 12.24 -4.65
C LEU A 736 -22.01 10.87 -5.15
N PRO A 737 -21.30 10.21 -6.07
CA PRO A 737 -21.76 8.98 -6.71
C PRO A 737 -21.66 7.73 -5.81
N GLY A 738 -20.96 7.81 -4.67
CA GLY A 738 -20.75 6.70 -3.74
C GLY A 738 -19.66 7.01 -2.72
N TRP A 739 -19.30 6.02 -1.89
CA TRP A 739 -18.16 6.11 -0.98
C TRP A 739 -17.19 4.95 -1.30
N ALA A 740 -16.05 5.29 -1.89
CA ALA A 740 -15.12 4.35 -2.53
C ALA A 740 -13.65 4.64 -2.12
N PRO A 741 -13.30 4.54 -0.84
CA PRO A 741 -11.93 4.75 -0.38
C PRO A 741 -10.96 3.73 -0.99
N TRP A 742 -9.76 4.20 -1.33
CA TRP A 742 -8.65 3.34 -1.76
C TRP A 742 -7.93 2.70 -0.55
N PRO A 743 -7.31 1.52 -0.74
CA PRO A 743 -6.40 0.96 0.24
C PRO A 743 -5.29 1.96 0.56
N GLN A 744 -4.99 2.14 1.85
CA GLN A 744 -3.88 2.99 2.26
C GLN A 744 -2.56 2.33 1.83
N PRO A 745 -1.62 3.09 1.22
CA PRO A 745 -0.29 2.55 0.94
C PRO A 745 0.41 2.15 2.25
N PRO A 746 1.31 1.16 2.22
CA PRO A 746 2.09 0.81 3.40
C PRO A 746 2.91 2.02 3.86
N VAL A 747 3.03 2.19 5.18
CA VAL A 747 3.86 3.24 5.79
C VAL A 747 5.32 3.09 5.34
N ARG A 748 5.82 1.86 5.25
CA ARG A 748 7.20 1.56 4.89
C ARG A 748 7.34 1.13 3.43
N GLU A 749 8.21 1.83 2.71
CA GLU A 749 8.80 1.38 1.44
C GLU A 749 10.12 0.67 1.72
N THR A 750 10.29 -0.54 1.18
CA THR A 750 11.48 -1.38 1.38
C THR A 750 12.30 -1.59 0.11
N PHE A 751 11.94 -0.92 -0.99
CA PHE A 751 12.66 -0.98 -2.27
C PHE A 751 12.87 -2.42 -2.75
N ALA A 752 11.82 -3.24 -2.65
CA ALA A 752 11.86 -4.66 -3.00
C ALA A 752 12.36 -4.85 -4.46
N PRO A 753 13.25 -5.83 -4.72
CA PRO A 753 13.98 -5.93 -5.98
C PRO A 753 13.12 -6.24 -7.21
N ASP A 754 11.92 -6.77 -6.99
CA ASP A 754 10.91 -7.10 -8.02
C ASP A 754 9.89 -5.97 -8.24
N ARG A 755 9.98 -4.87 -7.51
CA ARG A 755 9.00 -3.78 -7.53
C ARG A 755 9.52 -2.55 -8.28
N LYS A 756 8.68 -2.01 -9.19
CA LYS A 756 8.94 -0.71 -9.82
C LYS A 756 8.87 0.41 -8.78
N LEU A 757 9.66 1.46 -8.97
CA LEU A 757 9.60 2.66 -8.14
C LEU A 757 8.18 3.25 -8.18
N PRO A 758 7.50 3.46 -7.04
CA PRO A 758 6.16 4.04 -7.02
C PRO A 758 6.10 5.44 -7.67
N PRO A 759 4.97 5.83 -8.29
CA PRO A 759 4.85 7.09 -9.05
C PRO A 759 4.93 8.36 -8.20
N HIS A 760 4.89 8.26 -6.86
CA HIS A 760 5.00 9.41 -5.96
C HIS A 760 6.42 9.93 -5.78
N TRP A 761 7.44 9.16 -6.20
CA TRP A 761 8.83 9.59 -6.15
C TRP A 761 9.15 10.53 -7.30
N ALA A 762 9.67 11.71 -6.96
CA ALA A 762 10.06 12.73 -7.92
C ALA A 762 11.53 13.13 -7.76
N PHE A 763 12.08 13.58 -8.87
CA PHE A 763 13.42 14.09 -9.07
C PHE A 763 13.35 15.57 -9.49
N LEU A 764 14.50 16.24 -9.47
CA LEU A 764 14.60 17.63 -9.91
C LEU A 764 15.07 17.68 -11.35
N ARG A 765 14.23 18.29 -12.20
CA ARG A 765 14.47 18.72 -13.57
C ARG A 765 14.70 17.65 -14.63
N THR A 766 15.19 16.49 -14.22
CA THR A 766 15.44 15.32 -15.08
C THR A 766 14.98 14.06 -14.33
N PHE A 767 15.05 12.90 -14.97
CA PHE A 767 14.81 11.61 -14.31
C PHE A 767 16.02 11.12 -13.50
N ALA A 768 17.04 11.98 -13.35
CA ALA A 768 18.27 11.72 -12.60
C ALA A 768 18.91 10.36 -12.95
N LYS A 769 18.91 10.01 -14.25
CA LYS A 769 19.56 8.79 -14.73
C LYS A 769 21.00 8.74 -14.21
N GLU A 770 21.45 7.54 -13.86
CA GLU A 770 22.79 7.27 -13.28
C GLU A 770 23.03 7.85 -11.87
N ARG A 771 22.07 8.58 -11.29
CA ARG A 771 22.14 9.08 -9.91
C ARG A 771 21.42 8.22 -8.89
N TRP A 772 20.74 7.17 -9.34
CA TRP A 772 20.07 6.22 -8.47
C TRP A 772 20.02 4.81 -9.08
N SER A 773 19.83 3.80 -8.23
CA SER A 773 19.64 2.41 -8.66
C SER A 773 18.90 1.60 -7.58
N LEU A 774 18.01 0.71 -8.02
CA LEU A 774 17.39 -0.34 -7.18
C LEU A 774 18.07 -1.71 -7.38
N THR A 775 18.96 -1.83 -8.36
CA THR A 775 19.59 -3.09 -8.77
C THR A 775 21.05 -3.21 -8.33
N ALA A 776 21.73 -2.07 -8.15
CA ALA A 776 23.12 -2.04 -7.68
C ALA A 776 23.30 -2.63 -6.27
N ARG A 777 22.22 -2.60 -5.46
CA ARG A 777 22.12 -3.26 -4.16
C ARG A 777 20.66 -3.71 -3.95
N PRO A 778 20.27 -4.91 -4.41
CA PRO A 778 18.88 -5.38 -4.35
C PRO A 778 18.27 -5.28 -2.94
N GLY A 779 17.03 -4.79 -2.85
CA GLY A 779 16.34 -4.54 -1.59
C GLY A 779 16.71 -3.22 -0.91
N GLN A 780 17.45 -2.34 -1.58
CA GLN A 780 17.78 -0.98 -1.12
C GLN A 780 17.74 0.01 -2.29
N LEU A 781 17.50 1.27 -1.98
CA LEU A 781 17.72 2.37 -2.92
C LEU A 781 19.15 2.87 -2.77
N ARG A 782 19.93 2.81 -3.84
CA ARG A 782 21.23 3.48 -3.94
C ARG A 782 21.07 4.85 -4.57
N LEU A 783 21.58 5.89 -3.92
CA LEU A 783 21.85 7.19 -4.55
C LEU A 783 23.36 7.36 -4.79
N ILE A 784 23.71 7.89 -5.97
CA ILE A 784 25.09 8.11 -6.43
C ILE A 784 25.34 9.61 -6.46
N GLY A 785 26.04 10.10 -5.45
CA GLY A 785 26.34 11.51 -5.25
C GLY A 785 27.07 12.13 -6.45
N GLY A 786 26.75 13.38 -6.72
CA GLY A 786 27.42 14.22 -7.70
C GLY A 786 27.78 15.57 -7.11
N ARG A 787 28.45 16.40 -7.92
CA ARG A 787 28.91 17.75 -7.52
C ARG A 787 27.81 18.81 -7.53
N THR A 788 26.59 18.46 -7.94
CA THR A 788 25.43 19.36 -7.92
C THR A 788 24.66 19.15 -6.63
N GLY A 789 24.64 20.18 -5.78
CA GLY A 789 23.84 20.20 -4.55
C GLY A 789 22.40 20.64 -4.78
N LEU A 790 21.60 20.63 -3.71
CA LEU A 790 20.21 21.09 -3.72
C LEU A 790 20.08 22.63 -3.81
N ASP A 791 21.19 23.33 -3.59
CA ASP A 791 21.39 24.77 -3.73
C ASP A 791 21.61 25.25 -5.17
N ALA A 792 21.74 24.32 -6.12
CA ALA A 792 22.06 24.63 -7.50
C ALA A 792 20.89 24.38 -8.47
N ILE A 793 20.92 25.12 -9.58
CA ILE A 793 20.07 24.86 -10.75
C ILE A 793 20.75 23.77 -11.59
N GLY A 794 20.48 22.51 -11.26
CA GLY A 794 21.02 21.35 -11.97
C GLY A 794 20.32 20.05 -11.59
N THR A 795 20.99 18.92 -11.81
CA THR A 795 20.50 17.56 -11.49
C THR A 795 21.24 17.00 -10.27
N PRO A 796 20.77 17.27 -9.04
CA PRO A 796 21.32 16.64 -7.84
C PRO A 796 20.90 15.16 -7.77
N ALA A 797 21.63 14.36 -6.99
CA ALA A 797 21.17 13.04 -6.58
C ALA A 797 20.14 13.21 -5.45
N PHE A 798 18.89 13.48 -5.85
CA PHE A 798 17.75 13.73 -4.96
C PHE A 798 16.55 12.91 -5.44
N MET A 799 15.85 12.28 -4.49
CA MET A 799 14.60 11.60 -4.73
C MET A 799 13.64 11.90 -3.58
N GLY A 800 12.51 12.54 -3.88
CA GLY A 800 11.61 13.07 -2.85
C GLY A 800 10.14 12.77 -3.10
N ARG A 801 9.36 12.93 -2.03
CA ARG A 801 7.90 12.91 -2.04
C ARG A 801 7.38 14.24 -1.52
N ARG A 802 6.19 14.63 -1.97
CA ARG A 802 5.48 15.80 -1.44
C ARG A 802 5.22 15.59 0.05
N GLN A 803 5.34 16.62 0.87
CA GLN A 803 4.76 16.57 2.20
C GLN A 803 3.23 16.63 2.08
N GLU A 804 2.55 15.54 2.45
CA GLU A 804 1.11 15.38 2.24
C GLU A 804 0.29 15.75 3.48
N ARG A 805 0.91 15.98 4.65
CA ARG A 805 0.23 16.34 5.90
C ARG A 805 1.06 17.37 6.68
N LEU A 806 0.39 18.21 7.47
CA LEU A 806 1.06 19.11 8.42
C LEU A 806 1.75 18.31 9.53
N ASN A 807 1.03 17.33 10.10
CA ASN A 807 1.57 16.32 11.02
C ASN A 807 2.04 15.10 10.23
N GLN A 808 3.34 14.94 10.05
CA GLN A 808 3.93 13.90 9.18
C GLN A 808 5.25 13.40 9.75
N ARG A 809 5.46 12.09 9.72
CA ARG A 809 6.75 11.46 9.99
C ARG A 809 7.38 10.97 8.70
N PHE A 810 8.67 11.28 8.52
CA PHE A 810 9.50 10.78 7.42
C PHE A 810 10.83 10.26 7.98
N ALA A 811 11.12 8.97 7.78
CA ALA A 811 12.33 8.36 8.34
C ALA A 811 12.97 7.37 7.36
N THR A 812 14.26 7.15 7.50
CA THR A 812 15.01 6.17 6.71
C THR A 812 16.13 5.54 7.53
N GLN A 813 16.66 4.42 7.03
CA GLN A 813 17.96 3.88 7.44
C GLN A 813 18.97 4.05 6.31
N LEU A 814 20.07 4.72 6.62
CA LEU A 814 21.14 5.10 5.70
C LEU A 814 22.45 4.39 6.07
N ASP A 815 23.02 3.69 5.10
CA ASP A 815 24.40 3.22 5.08
C ASP A 815 25.23 4.15 4.18
N PHE A 816 26.13 4.92 4.79
CA PHE A 816 26.92 5.94 4.12
C PHE A 816 28.24 6.14 4.86
N ASN A 817 29.35 5.90 4.15
CA ASN A 817 30.71 5.98 4.67
C ASN A 817 31.53 6.93 3.77
N PRO A 818 31.41 8.25 3.97
CA PRO A 818 32.10 9.22 3.14
C PRO A 818 33.63 9.14 3.33
N THR A 819 34.39 9.39 2.26
CA THR A 819 35.85 9.51 2.33
C THR A 819 36.29 10.97 2.39
N ASP A 820 35.70 11.85 1.58
CA ASP A 820 35.91 13.30 1.67
C ASP A 820 35.07 13.87 2.82
N ALA A 821 35.64 14.82 3.57
CA ALA A 821 34.97 15.45 4.71
C ALA A 821 33.72 16.26 4.33
N ARG A 822 33.56 16.59 3.04
CA ARG A 822 32.46 17.39 2.47
C ARG A 822 31.39 16.53 1.78
N ASP A 823 31.66 15.24 1.55
CA ASP A 823 30.64 14.34 1.03
C ASP A 823 29.49 14.21 2.04
N ALA A 824 28.26 14.11 1.54
CA ALA A 824 27.09 14.10 2.41
C ALA A 824 25.95 13.28 1.82
N ALA A 825 25.20 12.59 2.69
CA ALA A 825 23.94 11.95 2.33
C ALA A 825 22.98 11.95 3.51
N GLY A 826 21.67 11.94 3.24
CA GLY A 826 20.66 11.97 4.30
C GLY A 826 19.27 12.37 3.84
N LEU A 827 18.53 13.02 4.75
CA LEU A 827 17.19 13.53 4.51
C LEU A 827 17.22 15.02 4.15
N ALA A 828 16.29 15.45 3.29
CA ALA A 828 16.11 16.82 2.88
C ALA A 828 14.65 17.29 3.07
N LEU A 829 14.50 18.51 3.57
CA LEU A 829 13.28 19.32 3.55
C LEU A 829 13.49 20.40 2.48
N ARG A 830 12.92 20.21 1.29
CA ARG A 830 13.19 21.09 0.16
C ARG A 830 11.97 21.90 -0.22
N MET A 831 12.07 23.23 -0.15
CA MET A 831 11.13 24.13 -0.82
C MET A 831 11.68 24.53 -2.20
N ASN A 832 12.88 25.11 -2.24
CA ASN A 832 13.59 25.46 -3.48
C ASN A 832 15.12 25.51 -3.26
N GLU A 833 15.89 25.95 -4.25
CA GLU A 833 17.35 26.02 -4.17
C GLU A 833 17.85 26.98 -3.09
N SER A 834 17.15 28.08 -2.83
CA SER A 834 17.56 29.05 -1.81
C SER A 834 17.01 28.74 -0.42
N HIS A 835 16.02 27.85 -0.30
CA HIS A 835 15.32 27.48 0.93
C HIS A 835 15.16 25.96 1.08
N HIS A 836 16.01 25.37 1.91
CA HIS A 836 15.93 23.95 2.26
C HIS A 836 16.69 23.64 3.55
N ALA A 837 16.45 22.46 4.13
CA ALA A 837 17.21 21.95 5.26
C ALA A 837 17.60 20.49 5.07
N LEU A 838 18.74 20.10 5.62
CA LEU A 838 19.33 18.77 5.47
C LEU A 838 19.63 18.18 6.85
N LEU A 839 19.21 16.94 7.08
CA LEU A 839 19.76 16.08 8.13
C LEU A 839 20.72 15.11 7.45
N ARG A 840 22.03 15.34 7.60
CA ARG A 840 23.04 14.68 6.77
C ARG A 840 24.12 13.98 7.59
N LEU A 841 24.56 12.82 7.11
CA LEU A 841 25.83 12.23 7.52
C LEU A 841 26.95 12.80 6.65
N THR A 842 28.05 13.22 7.27
CA THR A 842 29.20 13.84 6.60
C THR A 842 30.48 13.69 7.45
N GLY A 843 31.59 14.30 7.03
CA GLY A 843 32.82 14.41 7.83
C GLY A 843 33.93 13.40 7.52
N GLY A 844 33.77 12.58 6.48
CA GLY A 844 34.79 11.62 6.07
C GLY A 844 35.08 10.61 7.20
N PRO A 845 36.37 10.38 7.53
CA PRO A 845 36.77 9.56 8.68
C PRO A 845 36.25 10.10 10.03
N ALA A 846 36.09 11.41 10.17
CA ALA A 846 35.53 12.06 11.36
C ALA A 846 34.00 12.20 11.23
N ARG A 847 33.33 11.05 11.09
CA ARG A 847 31.91 10.97 10.75
C ARG A 847 31.04 11.67 11.79
N ARG A 848 30.10 12.48 11.31
CA ARG A 848 29.13 13.22 12.12
C ARG A 848 27.77 13.26 11.43
N VAL A 849 26.73 13.43 12.24
CA VAL A 849 25.41 13.86 11.76
C VAL A 849 25.30 15.37 11.94
N GLU A 850 24.78 16.06 10.94
CA GLU A 850 24.73 17.52 10.88
C GLU A 850 23.35 17.97 10.40
N CYS A 851 22.82 19.00 11.07
CA CYS A 851 21.64 19.72 10.64
C CYS A 851 22.09 21.01 9.94
N LEU A 852 21.94 21.07 8.62
CA LEU A 852 22.25 22.24 7.81
C LEU A 852 20.95 22.89 7.34
N GLN A 853 20.84 24.19 7.48
CA GLN A 853 19.75 24.99 6.97
C GLN A 853 20.27 25.98 5.93
N GLN A 854 19.56 26.12 4.84
CA GLN A 854 19.80 27.12 3.81
C GLN A 854 18.57 28.02 3.71
N LEU A 855 18.77 29.32 3.96
CA LEU A 855 17.75 30.36 3.78
C LEU A 855 18.34 31.48 2.93
N ASN A 856 17.60 31.97 1.94
CA ASN A 856 18.08 32.99 1.00
C ASN A 856 19.45 32.65 0.37
N GLY A 857 19.71 31.36 0.13
CA GLY A 857 20.99 30.90 -0.43
C GLY A 857 22.17 30.95 0.53
N GLN A 858 21.95 31.19 1.82
CA GLN A 858 22.99 31.23 2.85
C GLN A 858 22.93 29.96 3.71
N PRO A 859 23.92 29.05 3.60
CA PRO A 859 23.96 27.83 4.39
C PRO A 859 24.47 28.11 5.82
N ARG A 860 23.82 27.50 6.81
CA ARG A 860 24.20 27.53 8.22
C ARG A 860 24.06 26.14 8.84
N VAL A 861 25.11 25.67 9.52
CA VAL A 861 25.02 24.48 10.38
C VAL A 861 24.36 24.89 11.69
N LEU A 862 23.20 24.31 11.99
CA LEU A 862 22.45 24.58 13.22
C LEU A 862 22.94 23.73 14.39
N ALA A 863 23.28 22.47 14.11
CA ALA A 863 23.75 21.51 15.10
C ALA A 863 24.54 20.38 14.44
N SER A 864 25.41 19.74 15.22
CA SER A 864 26.26 18.65 14.78
C SER A 864 26.57 17.71 15.94
N ALA A 865 26.67 16.41 15.67
CA ALA A 865 27.07 15.41 16.66
C ALA A 865 27.96 14.33 16.01
N ALA A 866 29.02 13.93 16.71
CA ALA A 866 29.88 12.83 16.26
C ALA A 866 29.12 11.49 16.30
N VAL A 867 29.32 10.65 15.29
CA VAL A 867 28.66 9.34 15.19
C VAL A 867 29.67 8.25 14.83
N PRO A 868 29.50 7.02 15.33
CA PRO A 868 30.41 5.93 14.97
C PRO A 868 30.22 5.50 13.51
N PRO A 869 31.10 4.63 12.98
CA PRO A 869 30.87 3.93 11.72
C PRO A 869 29.59 3.08 11.72
N GLY A 870 29.04 2.80 10.53
CA GLY A 870 27.92 1.88 10.32
C GLY A 870 26.56 2.54 10.06
N PRO A 871 25.49 1.77 9.85
CA PRO A 871 24.19 2.31 9.45
C PRO A 871 23.53 3.19 10.53
N MET A 872 22.93 4.29 10.08
CA MET A 872 22.22 5.24 10.94
C MET A 872 20.76 5.35 10.51
N GLN A 873 19.89 5.63 11.46
CA GLN A 873 18.51 5.99 11.16
C GLN A 873 18.32 7.49 11.34
N LEU A 874 17.68 8.11 10.37
CA LEU A 874 17.41 9.55 10.31
C LEU A 874 15.91 9.77 10.25
N GLN A 875 15.43 10.86 10.85
CA GLN A 875 14.01 11.18 10.90
C GLN A 875 13.76 12.68 10.85
N VAL A 876 12.65 13.04 10.20
CA VAL A 876 11.92 14.29 10.33
C VAL A 876 10.57 13.97 10.97
N LEU A 877 10.24 14.69 12.04
CA LEU A 877 8.88 14.84 12.55
C LEU A 877 8.42 16.24 12.16
N ALA A 878 7.38 16.33 11.34
CA ALA A 878 6.73 17.58 10.97
C ALA A 878 5.48 17.79 11.84
N GLU A 879 5.36 18.99 12.37
CA GLU A 879 4.22 19.56 13.06
C GLU A 879 3.84 20.86 12.32
N PRO A 880 2.63 21.43 12.49
CA PRO A 880 2.20 22.59 11.70
C PRO A 880 3.18 23.78 11.74
N SER A 881 3.79 24.05 12.89
CA SER A 881 4.71 25.19 13.09
C SER A 881 6.20 24.83 13.04
N GLN A 882 6.57 23.55 13.06
CA GLN A 882 7.96 23.15 13.29
C GLN A 882 8.29 21.75 12.72
N TYR A 883 9.52 21.60 12.25
CA TYR A 883 10.16 20.30 12.02
C TYR A 883 11.14 19.97 13.14
N THR A 884 11.11 18.75 13.64
CA THR A 884 12.17 18.18 14.50
C THR A 884 12.98 17.16 13.71
N LEU A 885 14.28 17.40 13.58
CA LEU A 885 15.21 16.49 12.90
C LEU A 885 15.95 15.67 13.95
N ALA A 886 15.88 14.34 13.84
CA ALA A 886 16.40 13.42 14.84
C ALA A 886 17.12 12.23 14.22
N TRP A 887 18.00 11.60 14.99
CA TRP A 887 18.79 10.46 14.53
C TRP A 887 18.96 9.39 15.63
N ARG A 888 19.33 8.17 15.22
CA ARG A 888 19.78 7.10 16.12
C ARG A 888 20.62 6.07 15.37
N ARG A 889 21.26 5.15 16.10
CA ARG A 889 22.00 4.02 15.52
C ARG A 889 21.01 2.92 15.10
N ALA A 890 21.25 2.25 13.98
CA ALA A 890 20.31 1.23 13.47
C ALA A 890 20.12 0.02 14.41
N ASN A 891 21.15 -0.37 15.17
CA ASN A 891 21.16 -1.57 16.02
C ASN A 891 21.27 -1.28 17.53
N HIS A 892 21.18 -0.02 17.96
CA HIS A 892 21.34 0.35 19.38
C HIS A 892 20.39 1.47 19.79
N GLY A 893 19.64 1.24 20.89
CA GLY A 893 18.72 2.21 21.49
C GLY A 893 17.32 2.21 20.86
N ARG A 894 16.28 2.43 21.68
CA ARG A 894 14.91 2.64 21.18
C ARG A 894 14.62 4.11 20.88
N ASP A 895 15.33 5.02 21.55
CA ASP A 895 14.97 6.44 21.56
C ASP A 895 15.66 7.23 20.44
N TRP A 896 14.91 8.16 19.85
CA TRP A 896 15.42 9.12 18.87
C TRP A 896 16.15 10.25 19.59
N GLN A 897 17.30 10.68 19.05
CA GLN A 897 18.05 11.83 19.54
C GLN A 897 17.72 13.05 18.68
N PRO A 898 16.97 14.05 19.20
CA PRO A 898 16.74 15.29 18.48
C PRO A 898 18.06 16.03 18.26
N LEU A 899 18.29 16.52 17.05
CA LEU A 899 19.49 17.28 16.69
C LEU A 899 19.20 18.77 16.55
N CYS A 900 18.12 19.13 15.86
CA CYS A 900 17.71 20.51 15.67
C CYS A 900 16.21 20.61 15.44
N ARG A 901 15.69 21.84 15.54
CA ARG A 901 14.31 22.20 15.21
C ARG A 901 14.31 23.34 14.20
N ILE A 902 13.39 23.31 13.24
CA ILE A 902 13.28 24.30 12.16
C ILE A 902 11.83 24.76 12.07
N PRO A 903 11.54 26.06 12.26
CA PRO A 903 10.19 26.60 12.04
C PRO A 903 9.72 26.38 10.60
N THR A 904 8.50 25.89 10.41
CA THR A 904 7.97 25.57 9.06
C THR A 904 7.83 26.80 8.17
N HIS A 905 7.54 27.97 8.76
CA HIS A 905 7.39 29.23 8.01
C HIS A 905 8.67 29.61 7.25
N GLN A 906 9.85 29.21 7.72
CA GLN A 906 11.11 29.50 7.02
C GLN A 906 11.25 28.74 5.70
N LEU A 907 10.47 27.69 5.50
CA LEU A 907 10.33 26.94 4.25
C LEU A 907 8.95 27.15 3.62
N SER A 908 8.28 28.26 3.91
CA SER A 908 6.98 28.60 3.33
C SER A 908 7.11 29.35 2.01
N THR A 909 6.07 29.32 1.20
CA THR A 909 5.98 30.08 -0.05
C THR A 909 6.08 31.59 0.18
N GLU A 910 5.47 32.13 1.25
CA GLU A 910 5.54 33.55 1.59
C GLU A 910 6.96 34.00 1.92
N THR A 911 7.81 33.10 2.42
CA THR A 911 9.22 33.39 2.72
C THR A 911 10.13 33.11 1.53
N SER A 912 9.92 31.99 0.83
CA SER A 912 10.83 31.53 -0.22
C SER A 912 10.49 32.04 -1.62
N THR A 913 9.27 32.56 -1.81
CA THR A 913 8.59 32.79 -3.09
C THR A 913 8.39 31.49 -3.90
N GLY A 914 7.55 31.54 -4.95
CA GLY A 914 7.30 30.41 -5.86
C GLY A 914 5.87 29.85 -5.77
N PHE A 915 5.69 28.64 -6.29
CA PHE A 915 4.38 28.00 -6.52
C PHE A 915 4.29 26.54 -6.06
N THR A 916 5.34 26.02 -5.42
CA THR A 916 5.50 24.63 -4.99
C THR A 916 5.15 24.46 -3.50
N GLY A 917 5.40 23.26 -2.96
CA GLY A 917 5.39 22.98 -1.53
C GLY A 917 6.61 22.15 -1.14
N VAL A 918 6.81 21.95 0.17
CA VAL A 918 7.94 21.18 0.70
C VAL A 918 7.90 19.73 0.20
N TYR A 919 9.03 19.28 -0.34
CA TYR A 919 9.33 17.87 -0.55
C TYR A 919 10.18 17.32 0.60
N LEU A 920 9.79 16.14 1.09
CA LEU A 920 10.58 15.31 1.98
C LEU A 920 11.35 14.31 1.12
N GLY A 921 12.68 14.33 1.16
CA GLY A 921 13.47 13.54 0.23
C GLY A 921 14.74 12.95 0.79
N LEU A 922 15.29 12.01 0.02
CA LEU A 922 16.60 11.42 0.19
C LEU A 922 17.57 12.17 -0.72
N PHE A 923 18.80 12.38 -0.27
CA PHE A 923 19.82 13.00 -1.11
C PHE A 923 21.22 12.42 -0.89
N ALA A 924 22.07 12.57 -1.89
CA ALA A 924 23.51 12.32 -1.82
C ALA A 924 24.28 13.42 -2.57
N PHE A 925 25.46 13.76 -2.07
CA PHE A 925 26.34 14.79 -2.62
C PHE A 925 27.79 14.34 -2.54
N SER A 926 28.58 14.71 -3.54
CA SER A 926 30.01 14.41 -3.61
C SER A 926 30.79 15.67 -3.93
N ALA A 927 31.81 15.96 -3.12
CA ALA A 927 32.64 17.13 -3.30
C ALA A 927 33.67 16.95 -4.42
N THR A 928 34.04 15.70 -4.70
CA THR A 928 35.01 15.34 -5.75
C THR A 928 34.33 14.74 -6.98
N ALA A 929 35.12 14.42 -8.01
CA ALA A 929 34.62 13.70 -9.18
C ALA A 929 34.29 12.22 -8.88
N ALA A 930 34.91 11.65 -7.84
CA ALA A 930 34.58 10.30 -7.39
C ALA A 930 33.23 10.34 -6.66
N PRO A 931 32.24 9.55 -7.10
CA PRO A 931 30.91 9.60 -6.50
C PRO A 931 30.89 8.91 -5.12
N ALA A 932 30.29 9.59 -4.15
CA ALA A 932 29.94 9.04 -2.86
C ALA A 932 28.62 8.28 -2.99
N VAL A 933 28.61 7.04 -2.52
CA VAL A 933 27.47 6.12 -2.65
C VAL A 933 26.73 6.04 -1.33
N ALA A 934 25.41 6.26 -1.36
CA ALA A 934 24.53 6.23 -0.21
C ALA A 934 23.43 5.18 -0.42
N ASP A 935 23.34 4.22 0.49
CA ASP A 935 22.35 3.15 0.41
C ASP A 935 21.26 3.33 1.48
N PHE A 936 20.01 3.38 1.03
CA PHE A 936 18.83 3.58 1.86
C PHE A 936 18.04 2.26 1.91
N ALA A 937 17.94 1.67 3.10
CA ALA A 937 17.32 0.35 3.24
C ALA A 937 15.79 0.39 3.21
N TRP A 938 15.18 1.48 3.68
CA TRP A 938 13.75 1.68 3.71
C TRP A 938 13.40 3.15 3.92
N VAL A 939 12.14 3.52 3.65
CA VAL A 939 11.55 4.81 3.99
C VAL A 939 10.22 4.61 4.70
N ASP A 940 10.06 5.20 5.89
CA ASP A 940 8.76 5.37 6.52
C ASP A 940 8.17 6.71 6.10
N PHE A 941 6.94 6.72 5.61
CA PHE A 941 6.14 7.91 5.32
C PHE A 941 4.78 7.76 6.00
N GLU A 942 4.68 8.31 7.20
CA GLU A 942 3.57 8.05 8.13
C GLU A 942 2.82 9.35 8.45
N PRO A 943 1.52 9.45 8.13
CA PRO A 943 0.70 10.54 8.64
C PRO A 943 0.57 10.40 10.16
N LEU A 944 0.79 11.48 10.90
CA LEU A 944 0.60 11.51 12.34
C LEU A 944 -0.79 12.06 12.65
N GLY A 945 -1.33 11.70 13.82
CA GLY A 945 -2.57 12.29 14.33
C GLY A 945 -2.47 13.82 14.45
N PRO A 946 -3.62 14.52 14.45
CA PRO A 946 -3.66 15.96 14.69
C PRO A 946 -3.04 16.37 16.02
#